data_AF-A0AB38D790-F1
#
_entry.id   AF-A0AB38D790-F1
#
_cell.length_a   1.000
_cell.length_b   1.000
_cell.length_c   1.000
_cell.angle_alpha   90.00
_cell.angle_beta   90.00
_cell.angle_gamma   90.00
#
_symmetry.space_group_name_H-M   'P 1'
#
loop_
_entity.id
_entity.type
_entity.pdbx_description
1 polymer ?
#
loop_
_entity_poly.entity_id
_entity_poly.type
_entity_poly.pdbx_seq_one_letter_code
_entity_poly.pdbx_strand_id
1 'polypeptide(L)'
;MPRMYRSVDLSQILKGMVWTGAAVIEPGRLVYRGALGDTHRHTHAAVQIAIALDGTLQLTDGADRRVSTRAAVIPAGAQHTVHGGTSTGLMIYLEPTCFEGRGLGALFDNAARDDATAWCAAASELSDIQDDSSSAESVIARLVGDVHASEPHESVREAIRLLPGMLTGPVRLAEVARVVHLSADRLGRMFARDTGMSFPAYVRWARLIRTIEVARTGGTLTDAAHAAGFSDSSHANRAFHEMFGITPVELHRSVQLSWRSPVRMDLDACFDNTMQRTIYTEDHEAFRESVKAFVQRHVDPRAETFIEQRYIDRELWEEAGKQGYLGLDVPEEFGGSSAGDYRYNAVLQEELARSSAALASSMSIHFDIVAPYLVELTTDEQRQRWLPKFCSGEMITAIGMTEPSGGSDLAALKTTAVKDGDDWVINGSKTFITNGARADLVVVAARTAPELKAKGITLFAVEEGMPGFERGRKLDKVGQPEADTAELFFTDVRVPAENVIGEVNQGFISMMQRLPQERMGCAVANIAHAVAVLEETVEYAKERKAFGQQIGSLQYNKFLIAELVTKLEAAQVYVDQAVLAHSKGELTAIDAAKAKWWSSQVQNEVIDACVQLHGGYGYMKEYRVARAWMDARVTKIWAGSNEIMKELIGRDLGF
;
A
#
# COMPACT_ATOMS: atom_id res chain seq x y z
N MET A 1 -1.24 47.18 -45.80
CA MET A 1 -1.56 47.39 -44.37
C MET A 1 -1.47 46.06 -43.65
N PRO A 2 -0.45 45.85 -42.80
CA PRO A 2 -0.28 44.63 -42.02
C PRO A 2 -0.97 44.76 -40.65
N ARG A 3 -1.58 43.69 -40.14
CA ARG A 3 -1.94 43.58 -38.71
C ARG A 3 -1.04 42.55 -38.05
N MET A 4 -0.39 43.03 -37.00
CA MET A 4 0.69 42.42 -36.24
C MET A 4 0.28 41.10 -35.59
N TYR A 5 1.13 40.08 -35.75
CA TYR A 5 1.37 39.12 -34.69
C TYR A 5 1.93 39.87 -33.49
N ARG A 6 1.19 39.92 -32.38
CA ARG A 6 1.80 40.18 -31.08
C ARG A 6 2.33 38.85 -30.58
N SER A 7 3.65 38.72 -30.59
CA SER A 7 4.36 37.81 -29.72
C SER A 7 3.86 38.04 -28.29
N VAL A 8 3.25 37.02 -27.69
CA VAL A 8 3.09 37.00 -26.24
C VAL A 8 4.51 36.86 -25.69
N ASP A 9 4.98 37.93 -25.06
CA ASP A 9 6.20 37.92 -24.29
C ASP A 9 6.01 36.97 -23.11
N LEU A 10 6.51 35.73 -23.25
CA LEU A 10 6.48 34.69 -22.22
C LEU A 10 7.34 35.05 -21.00
N SER A 11 8.06 36.18 -20.99
CA SER A 11 8.82 36.65 -19.83
C SER A 11 7.95 37.12 -18.66
N GLN A 12 6.63 37.29 -18.83
CA GLN A 12 5.71 37.59 -17.72
C GLN A 12 5.05 36.37 -17.07
N ILE A 13 5.27 35.15 -17.60
CA ILE A 13 4.87 33.89 -16.93
C ILE A 13 6.03 33.32 -16.09
N LEU A 14 7.22 33.93 -16.14
CA LEU A 14 8.40 33.55 -15.35
C LEU A 14 8.63 34.46 -14.12
N LYS A 15 7.57 34.80 -13.38
CA LYS A 15 7.72 35.42 -12.05
C LYS A 15 7.53 34.39 -10.96
N GLY A 16 8.66 33.96 -10.41
CA GLY A 16 8.77 33.05 -9.27
C GLY A 16 9.20 31.67 -9.73
N MET A 17 10.52 31.41 -9.72
CA MET A 17 10.95 30.02 -9.54
C MET A 17 10.30 29.55 -8.23
N VAL A 18 9.38 28.59 -8.33
CA VAL A 18 8.80 27.94 -7.16
C VAL A 18 9.83 26.93 -6.66
N TRP A 19 9.97 26.80 -5.36
CA TRP A 19 10.92 25.87 -4.74
C TRP A 19 10.70 24.46 -5.29
N THR A 20 11.68 23.85 -5.97
CA THR A 20 11.59 22.48 -6.50
C THR A 20 12.49 21.48 -5.78
N GLY A 21 11.89 20.42 -5.21
CA GLY A 21 12.66 19.44 -4.45
C GLY A 21 11.83 18.46 -3.64
N ALA A 22 12.34 18.06 -2.49
CA ALA A 22 11.67 17.19 -1.53
C ALA A 22 11.39 17.92 -0.20
N ALA A 23 10.27 17.61 0.45
CA ALA A 23 9.97 18.11 1.79
C ALA A 23 9.42 17.02 2.71
N VAL A 24 9.79 17.12 3.98
CA VAL A 24 9.24 16.33 5.08
C VAL A 24 8.45 17.28 5.96
N ILE A 25 7.18 16.95 6.21
CA ILE A 25 6.35 17.66 7.18
C ILE A 25 5.94 16.70 8.29
N GLU A 26 6.12 17.12 9.53
CA GLU A 26 5.71 16.38 10.72
C GLU A 26 5.35 17.35 11.85
N PRO A 27 4.68 16.90 12.92
CA PRO A 27 4.29 17.79 14.01
C PRO A 27 5.49 18.57 14.57
N GLY A 28 5.46 19.90 14.43
CA GLY A 28 6.48 20.81 14.94
C GLY A 28 7.55 21.24 13.95
N ARG A 29 7.64 20.64 12.75
CA ARG A 29 8.59 21.08 11.73
C ARG A 29 8.22 20.77 10.28
N LEU A 30 8.71 21.61 9.39
CA LEU A 30 8.71 21.40 7.94
C LEU A 30 10.15 21.54 7.45
N VAL A 31 10.67 20.52 6.80
CA VAL A 31 12.03 20.49 6.23
C VAL A 31 11.89 20.41 4.72
N TYR A 32 12.47 21.35 4.00
CA TYR A 32 12.54 21.36 2.54
C TYR A 32 13.99 21.28 2.08
N ARG A 33 14.27 20.46 1.06
CA ARG A 33 15.56 20.36 0.38
C ARG A 33 15.36 20.38 -1.14
N GLY A 34 16.07 21.25 -1.83
CA GLY A 34 15.99 21.34 -3.29
C GLY A 34 16.43 22.70 -3.82
N ALA A 35 16.05 23.01 -5.05
CA ALA A 35 16.30 24.32 -5.64
C ALA A 35 15.49 25.38 -4.89
N LEU A 36 16.16 26.44 -4.45
CA LEU A 36 15.56 27.52 -3.70
C LEU A 36 15.05 28.60 -4.62
N GLY A 37 13.74 28.84 -4.57
CA GLY A 37 13.10 29.93 -5.29
C GLY A 37 13.11 31.24 -4.52
N ASP A 38 12.82 32.34 -5.22
CA ASP A 38 12.66 33.65 -4.60
C ASP A 38 11.33 33.73 -3.83
N THR A 39 11.37 34.17 -2.58
CA THR A 39 10.17 34.43 -1.79
C THR A 39 9.75 35.89 -1.88
N HIS A 40 8.43 36.12 -1.83
CA HIS A 40 7.89 37.46 -1.64
C HIS A 40 8.13 37.93 -0.20
N ARG A 41 8.01 39.24 0.04
CA ARG A 41 8.17 39.80 1.38
C ARG A 41 7.05 39.30 2.27
N HIS A 42 7.40 38.57 3.32
CA HIS A 42 6.43 37.91 4.21
C HIS A 42 6.93 37.86 5.66
N THR A 43 6.05 37.42 6.55
CA THR A 43 6.31 37.12 7.96
C THR A 43 5.59 35.80 8.28
N HIS A 44 6.18 34.95 9.12
CA HIS A 44 5.54 33.71 9.55
C HIS A 44 5.81 33.42 11.03
N ALA A 45 4.99 32.58 11.65
CA ALA A 45 5.04 32.24 13.07
C ALA A 45 6.10 31.19 13.41
N ALA A 46 6.67 30.48 12.42
CA ALA A 46 7.79 29.56 12.63
C ALA A 46 9.13 30.31 12.73
N VAL A 47 10.13 29.68 13.35
CA VAL A 47 11.54 30.03 13.13
C VAL A 47 11.97 29.40 11.82
N GLN A 48 12.58 30.16 10.92
CA GLN A 48 13.07 29.64 9.64
C GLN A 48 14.59 29.56 9.65
N ILE A 49 15.15 28.44 9.23
CA ILE A 49 16.58 28.25 9.00
C ILE A 49 16.78 28.06 7.51
N ALA A 50 17.58 28.94 6.91
CA ALA A 50 17.85 28.98 5.48
C ALA A 50 19.33 28.66 5.23
N ILE A 51 19.63 27.65 4.43
CA ILE A 51 21.00 27.22 4.13
C ILE A 51 21.16 26.99 2.63
N ALA A 52 22.12 27.68 2.00
CA ALA A 52 22.61 27.36 0.67
C ALA A 52 23.62 26.21 0.76
N LEU A 53 23.30 25.08 0.12
CA LEU A 53 24.23 23.96 -0.02
C LEU A 53 25.27 24.29 -1.10
N ASP A 54 24.87 24.99 -2.16
CA ASP A 54 25.74 25.57 -3.19
C ASP A 54 25.61 27.11 -3.23
N GLY A 55 26.73 27.79 -3.50
CA GLY A 55 26.74 29.25 -3.62
C GLY A 55 26.36 30.00 -2.33
N THR A 56 25.46 30.99 -2.46
CA THR A 56 25.01 31.88 -1.38
C THR A 56 23.57 32.33 -1.59
N LEU A 57 22.84 32.55 -0.51
CA LEU A 57 21.52 33.17 -0.49
C LEU A 57 21.63 34.69 -0.36
N GLN A 58 20.66 35.41 -0.91
CA GLN A 58 20.45 36.82 -0.63
C GLN A 58 19.23 36.98 0.27
N LEU A 59 19.39 37.61 1.43
CA LEU A 59 18.33 37.88 2.38
C LEU A 59 18.06 39.37 2.45
N THR A 60 16.78 39.77 2.44
CA THR A 60 16.38 41.15 2.70
C THR A 60 15.53 41.22 3.96
N ASP A 61 15.86 42.09 4.91
CA ASP A 61 15.05 42.29 6.12
C ASP A 61 13.90 43.31 5.92
N GLY A 62 13.15 43.55 7.00
CA GLY A 62 12.05 44.52 7.08
C GLY A 62 12.46 45.96 6.74
N ALA A 63 13.72 46.32 6.95
CA ALA A 63 14.29 47.64 6.69
C ALA A 63 14.98 47.76 5.31
N ASP A 64 14.70 46.82 4.41
CA ASP A 64 15.29 46.71 3.07
C ASP A 64 16.82 46.52 3.05
N ARG A 65 17.44 46.12 4.17
CA ARG A 65 18.86 45.77 4.18
C ARG A 65 19.07 44.41 3.55
N ARG A 66 20.06 44.30 2.66
CA ARG A 66 20.40 43.07 1.94
C ARG A 66 21.71 42.47 2.43
N VAL A 67 21.71 41.17 2.72
CA VAL A 67 22.89 40.42 3.15
C VAL A 67 23.04 39.16 2.30
N SER A 68 24.27 38.92 1.82
CA SER A 68 24.65 37.69 1.15
C SER A 68 25.23 36.71 2.17
N THR A 69 24.68 35.51 2.28
CA THR A 69 25.14 34.53 3.27
C THR A 69 25.00 33.09 2.76
N ARG A 70 25.74 32.15 3.37
CA ARG A 70 25.48 30.72 3.18
C ARG A 70 24.36 30.20 4.07
N ALA A 71 24.17 30.80 5.26
CA ALA A 71 23.15 30.37 6.19
C ALA A 71 22.57 31.55 6.99
N ALA A 72 21.32 31.45 7.41
CA ALA A 72 20.67 32.36 8.34
C ALA A 72 19.63 31.64 9.20
N VAL A 73 19.47 32.10 10.44
CA VAL A 73 18.35 31.74 11.31
C VAL A 73 17.47 32.98 11.45
N ILE A 74 16.25 32.89 10.94
CA ILE A 74 15.28 33.99 10.84
C ILE A 74 14.25 33.83 11.97
N PRO A 75 14.12 34.82 12.86
CA PRO A 75 13.20 34.74 13.98
C PRO A 75 11.73 34.68 13.55
N ALA A 76 10.90 34.00 14.35
CA ALA A 76 9.46 34.03 14.17
C ALA A 76 8.92 35.47 14.19
N GLY A 77 8.07 35.80 13.22
CA GLY A 77 7.47 37.12 13.03
C GLY A 77 8.38 38.17 12.38
N ALA A 78 9.65 37.87 12.09
CA ALA A 78 10.53 38.79 11.38
C ALA A 78 10.10 38.92 9.91
N GLN A 79 10.01 40.16 9.42
CA GLN A 79 9.68 40.42 8.03
C GLN A 79 10.91 40.27 7.14
N HIS A 80 10.85 39.43 6.12
CA HIS A 80 12.02 39.16 5.28
C HIS A 80 11.66 38.68 3.87
N THR A 81 12.66 38.65 2.99
CA THR A 81 12.67 37.90 1.72
C THR A 81 13.92 37.01 1.67
N VAL A 82 13.77 35.87 1.02
CA VAL A 82 14.84 34.93 0.70
C VAL A 82 14.93 34.82 -0.81
N HIS A 83 16.09 35.12 -1.36
CA HIS A 83 16.38 34.98 -2.78
C HIS A 83 17.41 33.88 -2.96
N GLY A 84 16.92 32.71 -3.41
CA GLY A 84 17.74 31.54 -3.66
C GLY A 84 18.43 31.55 -5.02
N GLY A 85 17.91 32.30 -6.00
CA GLY A 85 18.45 32.31 -7.36
C GLY A 85 18.42 30.91 -7.98
N THR A 86 19.60 30.39 -8.36
CA THR A 86 19.76 29.02 -8.88
C THR A 86 20.34 28.04 -7.85
N SER A 87 20.45 28.45 -6.59
CA SER A 87 21.06 27.63 -5.55
C SER A 87 20.16 26.50 -5.08
N THR A 88 20.76 25.34 -4.82
CA THR A 88 20.20 24.26 -4.03
C THR A 88 20.43 24.54 -2.55
N GLY A 89 19.42 24.26 -1.72
CA GLY A 89 19.53 24.51 -0.29
C GLY A 89 18.56 23.74 0.58
N LEU A 90 18.72 23.95 1.89
CA LEU A 90 17.90 23.39 2.95
C LEU A 90 17.13 24.52 3.65
N MET A 91 15.85 24.31 3.84
CA MET A 91 14.95 25.27 4.48
C MET A 91 14.15 24.55 5.55
N ILE A 92 14.33 24.96 6.79
CA ILE A 92 13.70 24.33 7.95
C ILE A 92 12.80 25.35 8.63
N TYR A 93 11.53 25.04 8.76
CA TYR A 93 10.58 25.78 9.59
C TYR A 93 10.35 25.00 10.87
N LEU A 94 10.58 25.63 12.01
CA LEU A 94 10.42 25.05 13.33
C LEU A 94 9.35 25.78 14.13
N GLU A 95 8.49 25.02 14.78
CA GLU A 95 7.55 25.53 15.77
C GLU A 95 8.33 26.14 16.95
N PRO A 96 8.11 27.43 17.30
CA PRO A 96 8.89 28.11 18.33
C PRO A 96 8.81 27.45 19.71
N THR A 97 7.73 26.72 19.97
CA THR A 97 7.48 26.09 21.27
C THR A 97 8.18 24.75 21.47
N CYS A 98 8.67 24.09 20.41
CA CYS A 98 9.25 22.73 20.39
C CYS A 98 10.42 22.45 21.36
N PHE A 99 10.97 23.46 22.03
CA PHE A 99 12.21 23.34 22.80
C PHE A 99 12.00 23.82 24.24
N GLU A 100 11.53 22.91 25.11
CA GLU A 100 11.42 23.16 26.55
C GLU A 100 12.79 23.48 27.17
N GLY A 101 12.96 24.69 27.69
CA GLY A 101 14.08 25.04 28.59
C GLY A 101 15.42 25.42 27.94
N ARG A 102 15.60 25.26 26.62
CA ARG A 102 16.69 25.86 25.83
C ARG A 102 16.11 26.48 24.56
N GLY A 103 15.38 27.57 24.71
CA GLY A 103 14.64 28.15 23.60
C GLY A 103 15.55 28.75 22.53
N LEU A 104 15.20 28.57 21.26
CA LEU A 104 15.65 29.41 20.13
C LEU A 104 15.45 30.92 20.43
N GLY A 105 14.58 31.28 21.38
CA GLY A 105 14.43 32.65 21.89
C GLY A 105 15.68 33.22 22.58
N ALA A 106 16.66 32.39 22.95
CA ALA A 106 17.96 32.83 23.45
C ALA A 106 18.98 33.13 22.33
N LEU A 107 18.69 32.77 21.07
CA LEU A 107 19.56 33.09 19.92
C LEU A 107 19.43 34.55 19.48
N PHE A 108 18.39 35.26 19.92
CA PHE A 108 18.09 36.61 19.49
C PHE A 108 17.69 37.51 20.67
N ASP A 109 18.48 38.54 20.94
CA ASP A 109 18.04 39.67 21.77
C ASP A 109 16.94 40.46 21.03
N ASN A 110 16.05 41.13 21.77
CA ASN A 110 14.95 41.92 21.19
C ASN A 110 15.39 42.97 20.15
N ALA A 111 16.64 43.46 20.23
CA ALA A 111 17.21 44.43 19.28
C ALA A 111 17.71 43.79 17.96
N ALA A 112 17.89 42.47 17.91
CA ALA A 112 18.43 41.71 16.78
C ALA A 112 17.34 41.05 15.91
N ARG A 113 16.06 41.19 16.28
CA ARG A 113 14.95 40.46 15.67
C ARG A 113 14.71 40.83 14.20
N ASP A 114 14.92 42.09 13.84
CA ASP A 114 14.68 42.64 12.50
C ASP A 114 15.98 43.01 11.75
N ASP A 115 17.09 42.35 12.08
CA ASP A 115 18.41 42.59 11.46
C ASP A 115 18.98 41.36 10.76
N ALA A 116 19.01 41.40 9.43
CA ALA A 116 19.57 40.33 8.61
C ALA A 116 21.03 39.98 8.96
N THR A 117 21.82 40.95 9.45
CA THR A 117 23.21 40.71 9.88
C THR A 117 23.25 39.84 11.12
N ALA A 118 22.33 40.07 12.06
CA ALA A 118 22.23 39.28 13.27
C ALA A 118 21.72 37.85 12.99
N TRP A 119 20.79 37.69 12.03
CA TRP A 119 20.32 36.37 11.57
C TRP A 119 21.46 35.54 10.98
N CYS A 120 22.37 36.17 10.23
CA CYS A 120 23.56 35.51 9.68
C CYS A 120 24.57 35.16 10.78
N ALA A 121 24.78 36.05 11.76
CA ALA A 121 25.67 35.79 12.88
C ALA A 121 25.20 34.59 13.73
N ALA A 122 23.89 34.48 13.97
CA ALA A 122 23.26 33.35 14.65
C ALA A 122 23.40 32.01 13.89
N ALA A 123 23.65 32.06 12.58
CA ALA A 123 23.85 30.90 11.72
C ALA A 123 25.33 30.64 11.36
N SER A 124 26.28 31.35 11.99
CA SER A 124 27.70 31.28 11.64
C SER A 124 28.26 29.86 11.70
N GLU A 125 27.81 29.08 12.69
CA GLU A 125 28.16 27.67 12.84
C GLU A 125 27.56 26.76 11.77
N LEU A 126 26.57 27.19 10.98
CA LEU A 126 25.96 26.35 9.94
C LEU A 126 26.60 26.55 8.55
N SER A 127 27.58 27.43 8.43
CA SER A 127 28.17 27.85 7.16
C SER A 127 29.01 26.78 6.45
N ASP A 128 29.43 25.74 7.16
CA ASP A 128 30.29 24.63 6.74
C ASP A 128 29.52 23.39 6.25
N ILE A 129 28.19 23.41 6.24
CA ILE A 129 27.35 22.28 5.84
C ILE A 129 27.42 22.08 4.31
N GLN A 130 27.86 20.88 3.87
CA GLN A 130 28.16 20.59 2.46
C GLN A 130 27.49 19.33 1.83
N ASP A 131 27.13 18.23 2.54
CA ASP A 131 26.39 17.09 1.92
C ASP A 131 25.75 16.03 2.89
N ASP A 132 25.32 14.86 2.35
CA ASP A 132 24.00 14.19 2.38
C ASP A 132 23.42 13.48 3.63
N SER A 133 24.17 12.83 4.53
CA SER A 133 23.54 11.70 5.26
C SER A 133 22.63 11.98 6.49
N SER A 134 22.46 13.24 6.97
CA SER A 134 21.66 13.55 8.20
C SER A 134 21.26 15.03 8.41
N SER A 135 21.08 15.80 7.32
CA SER A 135 21.26 17.27 7.34
C SER A 135 20.30 18.09 8.21
N ALA A 136 19.00 17.80 8.29
CA ALA A 136 18.09 18.64 9.09
C ALA A 136 18.24 18.42 10.60
N GLU A 137 18.38 17.17 11.04
CA GLU A 137 18.59 16.85 12.46
C GLU A 137 19.92 17.38 12.98
N SER A 138 20.98 17.26 12.17
CA SER A 138 22.30 17.80 12.50
C SER A 138 22.27 19.34 12.59
N VAL A 139 21.55 20.02 11.68
CA VAL A 139 21.33 21.47 11.74
C VAL A 139 20.59 21.86 13.02
N ILE A 140 19.50 21.17 13.33
CA ILE A 140 18.71 21.43 14.55
C ILE A 140 19.57 21.19 15.79
N ALA A 141 20.29 20.07 15.85
CA ALA A 141 21.16 19.72 16.97
C ALA A 141 22.30 20.71 17.19
N ARG A 142 22.88 21.28 16.14
CA ARG A 142 23.91 22.34 16.27
C ARG A 142 23.33 23.64 16.86
N LEU A 143 22.12 24.01 16.48
CA LEU A 143 21.50 25.25 16.95
C LEU A 143 20.94 25.15 18.38
N VAL A 144 20.40 24.00 18.76
CA VAL A 144 19.64 23.85 20.03
C VAL A 144 20.20 22.77 20.97
N GLY A 145 21.26 22.07 20.57
CA GLY A 145 21.85 20.91 21.26
C GLY A 145 21.21 19.58 20.84
N ASP A 146 21.83 18.45 21.21
CA ASP A 146 21.26 17.11 21.00
C ASP A 146 19.89 16.99 21.68
N VAL A 147 18.83 17.03 20.89
CA VAL A 147 17.46 16.79 21.35
C VAL A 147 17.21 15.29 21.23
N HIS A 148 17.50 14.55 22.29
CA HIS A 148 17.05 13.16 22.37
C HIS A 148 15.57 13.14 22.75
N ALA A 149 14.71 12.80 21.78
CA ALA A 149 13.32 12.50 22.06
C ALA A 149 13.26 11.28 22.99
N SER A 150 12.94 11.49 24.27
CA SER A 150 12.50 10.39 25.12
C SER A 150 11.18 9.86 24.56
N GLU A 151 10.99 8.54 24.54
CA GLU A 151 9.69 7.99 24.15
C GLU A 151 8.58 8.68 24.96
N PRO A 152 7.54 9.24 24.27
CA PRO A 152 6.45 9.88 24.97
C PRO A 152 5.80 8.89 25.93
N HIS A 153 5.34 9.40 27.07
CA HIS A 153 4.58 8.60 28.01
C HIS A 153 3.40 7.94 27.30
N GLU A 154 3.02 6.73 27.69
CA GLU A 154 1.97 5.94 27.04
C GLU A 154 0.67 6.73 26.84
N SER A 155 0.21 7.46 27.85
CA SER A 155 -0.95 8.36 27.74
C SER A 155 -0.80 9.49 26.71
N VAL A 156 0.43 9.98 26.47
CA VAL A 156 0.69 10.97 25.40
C VAL A 156 0.69 10.28 24.04
N ARG A 157 1.26 9.06 23.92
CA ARG A 157 1.17 8.26 22.69
C ARG A 157 -0.27 7.94 22.31
N GLU A 158 -1.08 7.54 23.29
CA GLU A 158 -2.49 7.27 23.07
C GLU A 158 -3.25 8.55 22.71
N ALA A 159 -2.94 9.68 23.37
CA ALA A 159 -3.51 10.98 22.99
C ALA A 159 -3.18 11.34 21.53
N ILE A 160 -1.94 11.11 21.08
CA ILE A 160 -1.52 11.32 19.69
C ILE A 160 -2.26 10.39 18.74
N ARG A 161 -2.41 9.10 19.09
CA ARG A 161 -3.12 8.09 18.28
C ARG A 161 -4.58 8.46 18.02
N LEU A 162 -5.24 9.11 18.99
CA LEU A 162 -6.65 9.52 18.87
C LEU A 162 -6.86 10.73 17.95
N LEU A 163 -5.85 11.59 17.80
CA LEU A 163 -5.99 12.89 17.13
C LEU A 163 -6.51 12.80 15.70
N PRO A 164 -6.02 11.91 14.80
CA PRO A 164 -6.48 11.85 13.42
C PRO A 164 -8.00 11.70 13.28
N GLY A 165 -8.63 10.90 14.15
CA GLY A 165 -10.08 10.69 14.18
C GLY A 165 -10.89 11.89 14.70
N MET A 166 -10.22 12.86 15.33
CA MET A 166 -10.85 14.05 15.92
C MET A 166 -10.64 15.32 15.08
N LEU A 167 -9.75 15.30 14.08
CA LEU A 167 -9.35 16.51 13.35
C LEU A 167 -10.49 17.17 12.58
N THR A 168 -11.52 16.43 12.17
CA THR A 168 -12.70 16.93 11.43
C THR A 168 -13.60 17.85 12.26
N GLY A 169 -13.41 17.88 13.59
CA GLY A 169 -14.16 18.71 14.52
C GLY A 169 -13.27 19.53 15.47
N PRO A 170 -13.87 20.23 16.44
CA PRO A 170 -13.11 20.93 17.48
C PRO A 170 -12.40 19.92 18.38
N VAL A 171 -11.07 19.96 18.41
CA VAL A 171 -10.26 19.09 19.28
C VAL A 171 -10.04 19.77 20.62
N ARG A 172 -10.61 19.22 21.70
CA ARG A 172 -10.45 19.76 23.06
C ARG A 172 -9.54 18.86 23.90
N LEU A 173 -8.52 19.43 24.53
CA LEU A 173 -7.61 18.71 25.43
C LEU A 173 -8.37 17.94 26.54
N ALA A 174 -9.46 18.50 27.06
CA ALA A 174 -10.28 17.84 28.09
C ALA A 174 -11.04 16.60 27.60
N GLU A 175 -11.32 16.49 26.31
CA GLU A 175 -11.92 15.29 25.71
C GLU A 175 -10.87 14.19 25.59
N VAL A 176 -9.70 14.52 25.03
CA VAL A 176 -8.59 13.58 24.90
C VAL A 176 -8.09 13.10 26.27
N ALA A 177 -7.98 14.01 27.25
CA ALA A 177 -7.58 13.68 28.60
C ALA A 177 -8.51 12.66 29.27
N ARG A 178 -9.83 12.75 29.03
CA ARG A 178 -10.79 11.77 29.56
C ARG A 178 -10.56 10.37 28.99
N VAL A 179 -10.24 10.25 27.70
CA VAL A 179 -10.00 8.96 27.04
C VAL A 179 -8.74 8.30 27.60
N VAL A 180 -7.68 9.08 27.83
CA VAL A 180 -6.41 8.56 28.39
C VAL A 180 -6.37 8.57 29.92
N HIS A 181 -7.53 8.74 30.58
CA HIS A 181 -7.71 8.72 32.03
C HIS A 181 -6.81 9.68 32.82
N LEU A 182 -6.58 10.90 32.28
CA LEU A 182 -5.84 11.98 32.92
C LEU A 182 -6.69 13.24 33.08
N SER A 183 -6.28 14.16 33.97
CA SER A 183 -6.83 15.52 33.95
C SER A 183 -6.26 16.28 32.75
N ALA A 184 -7.04 17.23 32.19
CA ALA A 184 -6.61 18.05 31.06
C ALA A 184 -5.28 18.78 31.35
N ASP A 185 -5.14 19.28 32.57
CA ASP A 185 -3.94 19.95 33.07
C ASP A 185 -2.73 19.02 33.15
N ARG A 186 -2.91 17.78 33.61
CA ARG A 186 -1.85 16.76 33.67
C ARG A 186 -1.45 16.28 32.28
N LEU A 187 -2.42 15.96 31.43
CA LEU A 187 -2.14 15.59 30.04
C LEU A 187 -1.44 16.74 29.32
N GLY A 188 -1.90 17.98 29.46
CA GLY A 188 -1.30 19.14 28.80
C GLY A 188 0.18 19.34 29.16
N ARG A 189 0.54 19.24 30.44
CA ARG A 189 1.95 19.29 30.87
C ARG A 189 2.77 18.11 30.37
N MET A 190 2.24 16.90 30.45
CA MET A 190 2.93 15.71 29.95
C MET A 190 3.13 15.77 28.44
N PHE A 191 2.13 16.26 27.71
CA PHE A 191 2.15 16.41 26.27
C PHE A 191 3.18 17.46 25.84
N ALA A 192 3.21 18.62 26.49
CA ALA A 192 4.23 19.65 26.26
C ALA A 192 5.64 19.11 26.53
N ARG A 193 5.83 18.42 27.65
CA ARG A 193 7.10 17.81 28.01
C ARG A 193 7.58 16.76 27.03
N ASP A 194 6.69 15.86 26.64
CA ASP A 194 7.05 14.68 25.86
C ASP A 194 7.14 14.97 24.35
N THR A 195 6.40 15.95 23.86
CA THR A 195 6.39 16.32 22.42
C THR A 195 7.16 17.60 22.12
N GLY A 196 7.60 18.32 23.16
CA GLY A 196 8.11 19.68 23.05
C GLY A 196 7.04 20.72 22.70
N MET A 197 5.79 20.34 22.40
CA MET A 197 4.76 21.26 21.93
C MET A 197 3.54 21.29 22.84
N SER A 198 2.95 22.48 22.99
CA SER A 198 1.62 22.56 23.57
C SER A 198 0.63 21.73 22.74
N PHE A 199 -0.33 21.08 23.40
CA PHE A 199 -1.35 20.29 22.72
C PHE A 199 -2.08 21.07 21.60
N PRO A 200 -2.47 22.36 21.78
CA PRO A 200 -3.06 23.15 20.69
C PRO A 200 -2.12 23.36 19.49
N ALA A 201 -0.82 23.56 19.73
CA ALA A 201 0.16 23.68 18.66
C ALA A 201 0.28 22.36 17.88
N TYR A 202 0.33 21.23 18.59
CA TYR A 202 0.33 19.90 17.96
C TYR A 202 -0.90 19.67 17.08
N VAL A 203 -2.11 19.98 17.60
CA VAL A 203 -3.35 19.89 16.82
C VAL A 203 -3.28 20.78 15.58
N ARG A 204 -2.74 22.00 15.70
CA ARG A 204 -2.57 22.90 14.55
C ARG A 204 -1.70 22.25 13.47
N TRP A 205 -0.55 21.68 13.85
CA TRP A 205 0.31 20.96 12.93
C TRP A 205 -0.36 19.74 12.30
N ALA A 206 -1.04 18.92 13.10
CA ALA A 206 -1.78 17.76 12.61
C ALA A 206 -2.84 18.16 11.57
N ARG A 207 -3.52 19.30 11.74
CA ARG A 207 -4.45 19.83 10.74
C ARG A 207 -3.75 20.30 9.48
N LEU A 208 -2.64 21.04 9.59
CA LEU A 208 -1.87 21.47 8.41
C LEU A 208 -1.43 20.25 7.58
N ILE A 209 -0.88 19.27 8.27
CA ILE A 209 -0.46 17.98 7.72
C ILE A 209 -1.63 17.27 7.01
N ARG A 210 -2.80 17.16 7.66
CA ARG A 210 -4.00 16.55 7.09
C ARG A 210 -4.50 17.27 5.83
N THR A 211 -4.43 18.61 5.80
CA THR A 211 -4.78 19.39 4.60
C THR A 211 -3.90 19.01 3.42
N ILE A 212 -2.58 18.83 3.65
CA ILE A 212 -1.65 18.41 2.58
C ILE A 212 -1.98 17.00 2.09
N GLU A 213 -2.23 16.05 3.00
CA GLU A 213 -2.58 14.67 2.64
C GLU A 213 -3.79 14.64 1.69
N VAL A 214 -4.85 15.36 2.06
CA VAL A 214 -6.10 15.33 1.29
C VAL A 214 -5.92 16.05 -0.04
N ALA A 215 -5.18 17.16 -0.07
CA ALA A 215 -4.82 17.85 -1.31
C ALA A 215 -4.01 16.96 -2.27
N ARG A 216 -3.14 16.06 -1.77
CA ARG A 216 -2.38 15.09 -2.59
C ARG A 216 -3.26 14.03 -3.25
N THR A 217 -4.34 13.63 -2.60
CA THR A 217 -5.21 12.53 -3.08
C THR A 217 -6.25 12.97 -4.13
N GLY A 218 -6.09 14.17 -4.71
CA GLY A 218 -6.94 14.73 -5.76
C GLY A 218 -8.17 15.52 -5.26
N GLY A 219 -8.30 15.73 -3.94
CA GLY A 219 -9.38 16.54 -3.37
C GLY A 219 -9.22 18.04 -3.70
N THR A 220 -10.33 18.79 -3.73
CA THR A 220 -10.23 20.25 -3.81
C THR A 220 -9.62 20.81 -2.52
N LEU A 221 -9.03 22.01 -2.58
CA LEU A 221 -8.50 22.66 -1.38
C LEU A 221 -9.58 22.87 -0.30
N THR A 222 -10.84 22.98 -0.72
CA THR A 222 -12.01 23.06 0.18
C THR A 222 -12.25 21.73 0.89
N ASP A 223 -12.16 20.61 0.17
CA ASP A 223 -12.29 19.27 0.76
C ASP A 223 -11.16 18.99 1.74
N ALA A 224 -9.94 19.40 1.39
CA ALA A 224 -8.77 19.30 2.25
C ALA A 224 -8.92 20.13 3.54
N ALA A 225 -9.44 21.36 3.43
CA ALA A 225 -9.71 22.20 4.58
C ALA A 225 -10.76 21.59 5.51
N HIS A 226 -11.87 21.08 4.97
CA HIS A 226 -12.90 20.42 5.77
C HIS A 226 -12.39 19.14 6.44
N ALA A 227 -11.64 18.31 5.72
CA ALA A 227 -11.08 17.07 6.25
C ALA A 227 -10.06 17.31 7.39
N ALA A 228 -9.42 18.48 7.41
CA ALA A 228 -8.54 18.94 8.49
C ALA A 228 -9.26 19.79 9.55
N GLY A 229 -10.59 19.91 9.50
CA GLY A 229 -11.39 20.68 10.46
C GLY A 229 -11.15 22.19 10.43
N PHE A 230 -10.68 22.73 9.30
CA PHE A 230 -10.76 24.15 9.01
C PHE A 230 -12.19 24.50 8.56
N SER A 231 -12.59 25.74 8.81
CA SER A 231 -13.92 26.23 8.43
C SER A 231 -14.12 26.32 6.92
N ASP A 232 -13.04 26.59 6.18
CA ASP A 232 -13.00 26.72 4.73
C ASP A 232 -11.54 26.74 4.22
N SER A 233 -11.37 26.71 2.91
CA SER A 233 -10.06 26.80 2.23
C SER A 233 -9.31 28.10 2.51
N SER A 234 -9.99 29.20 2.81
CA SER A 234 -9.33 30.47 3.17
C SER A 234 -8.68 30.39 4.54
N HIS A 235 -9.33 29.72 5.49
CA HIS A 235 -8.79 29.47 6.82
C HIS A 235 -7.58 28.52 6.76
N ALA A 236 -7.66 27.45 5.96
CA ALA A 236 -6.51 26.56 5.73
C ALA A 236 -5.34 27.32 5.08
N ASN A 237 -5.59 28.11 4.03
CA ASN A 237 -4.59 28.95 3.38
C ASN A 237 -3.94 29.94 4.35
N ARG A 238 -4.76 30.60 5.17
CA ARG A 238 -4.28 31.54 6.18
C ARG A 238 -3.40 30.84 7.21
N ALA A 239 -3.82 29.68 7.72
CA ALA A 239 -3.03 28.93 8.70
C ALA A 239 -1.69 28.46 8.14
N PHE A 240 -1.65 28.06 6.87
CA PHE A 240 -0.43 27.71 6.15
C PHE A 240 0.49 28.90 5.93
N HIS A 241 -0.05 29.99 5.39
CA HIS A 241 0.71 31.20 5.14
C HIS A 241 1.22 31.83 6.45
N GLU A 242 0.42 31.80 7.52
CA GLU A 242 0.85 32.22 8.86
C GLU A 242 1.98 31.34 9.39
N MET A 243 2.02 30.04 9.08
CA MET A 243 3.04 29.13 9.60
C MET A 243 4.32 29.11 8.77
N PHE A 244 4.21 29.13 7.44
CA PHE A 244 5.33 28.86 6.51
C PHE A 244 5.56 29.96 5.47
N GLY A 245 4.69 30.98 5.38
CA GLY A 245 4.78 32.00 4.33
C GLY A 245 4.38 31.50 2.94
N ILE A 246 3.87 30.28 2.81
CA ILE A 246 3.41 29.65 1.56
C ILE A 246 2.04 29.01 1.75
N THR A 247 1.31 28.83 0.65
CA THR A 247 0.02 28.13 0.67
C THR A 247 0.20 26.60 0.55
N PRO A 248 -0.80 25.79 0.96
CA PRO A 248 -0.74 24.33 0.82
C PRO A 248 -0.54 23.89 -0.64
N VAL A 249 -1.17 24.60 -1.58
CA VAL A 249 -1.11 24.28 -3.01
C VAL A 249 0.27 24.56 -3.59
N GLU A 250 0.93 25.65 -3.18
CA GLU A 250 2.29 25.96 -3.60
C GLU A 250 3.29 24.94 -3.07
N LEU A 251 3.18 24.57 -1.79
CA LEU A 251 4.01 23.51 -1.20
C LEU A 251 3.81 22.18 -1.92
N HIS A 252 2.55 21.81 -2.22
CA HIS A 252 2.22 20.56 -2.88
C HIS A 252 2.69 20.49 -4.34
N ARG A 253 2.46 21.53 -5.14
CA ARG A 253 2.75 21.52 -6.58
C ARG A 253 4.22 21.49 -6.91
N SER A 254 5.06 21.93 -5.97
CA SER A 254 6.45 22.21 -6.27
C SER A 254 7.41 21.27 -5.55
N VAL A 255 6.90 20.42 -4.65
CA VAL A 255 7.75 19.59 -3.80
C VAL A 255 7.22 18.16 -3.65
N GLN A 256 8.10 17.17 -3.80
CA GLN A 256 7.83 15.78 -3.43
C GLN A 256 7.80 15.64 -1.90
N LEU A 257 6.61 15.40 -1.35
CA LEU A 257 6.46 15.25 0.09
C LEU A 257 6.75 13.80 0.51
N SER A 258 7.77 13.58 1.33
CA SER A 258 8.01 12.30 2.00
C SER A 258 7.42 12.36 3.41
N TRP A 259 6.47 11.47 3.67
CA TRP A 259 5.84 11.36 4.98
C TRP A 259 6.62 10.35 5.81
N ARG A 260 7.08 10.75 6.98
CA ARG A 260 7.47 9.81 8.02
C ARG A 260 6.26 9.58 8.91
N SER A 261 5.41 8.63 8.51
CA SER A 261 4.57 7.98 9.52
C SER A 261 5.51 7.31 10.52
N PRO A 262 5.26 7.35 11.85
CA PRO A 262 5.81 6.30 12.69
C PRO A 262 5.19 5.00 12.16
N VAL A 263 6.00 4.20 11.47
CA VAL A 263 5.64 2.95 10.76
C VAL A 263 5.13 3.13 9.31
N ARG A 264 6.08 3.37 8.40
CA ARG A 264 6.37 2.65 7.13
C ARG A 264 7.19 3.59 6.24
N MET A 265 8.52 3.44 6.28
CA MET A 265 9.41 4.05 5.29
C MET A 265 9.29 3.29 3.97
N ASP A 266 9.53 4.01 2.88
CA ASP A 266 9.50 3.53 1.50
C ASP A 266 10.32 2.24 1.33
N LEU A 267 9.62 1.12 1.13
CA LEU A 267 10.16 -0.25 1.17
C LEU A 267 11.08 -0.53 -0.03
N ASP A 268 11.01 0.27 -1.09
CA ASP A 268 11.73 0.05 -2.35
C ASP A 268 13.24 0.36 -2.21
N ALA A 269 13.64 1.20 -1.25
CA ALA A 269 15.04 1.65 -1.10
C ALA A 269 16.00 0.57 -0.55
N CYS A 270 15.49 -0.50 0.06
CA CYS A 270 16.35 -1.52 0.67
C CYS A 270 16.87 -2.56 -0.33
N PHE A 271 16.29 -2.56 -1.52
CA PHE A 271 16.54 -3.51 -2.60
C PHE A 271 16.84 -2.81 -3.94
N ASP A 272 17.28 -1.56 -3.89
CA ASP A 272 17.63 -0.71 -5.06
C ASP A 272 18.76 -1.31 -5.95
N ASN A 273 19.41 -2.38 -5.47
CA ASN A 273 20.43 -3.15 -6.20
C ASN A 273 19.98 -4.59 -6.56
N THR A 274 18.67 -4.88 -6.54
CA THR A 274 18.15 -6.19 -6.99
C THR A 274 18.30 -6.36 -8.50
N MET A 275 18.26 -7.62 -8.94
CA MET A 275 18.27 -7.93 -10.37
C MET A 275 17.11 -7.21 -11.08
N GLN A 276 17.44 -6.35 -12.05
CA GLN A 276 16.43 -5.63 -12.82
C GLN A 276 15.46 -6.59 -13.52
N ARG A 277 14.17 -6.43 -13.24
CA ARG A 277 13.09 -7.16 -13.91
C ARG A 277 12.80 -6.49 -15.24
N THR A 278 12.99 -7.21 -16.34
CA THR A 278 12.85 -6.67 -17.71
C THR A 278 11.53 -7.06 -18.38
N ILE A 279 10.62 -7.70 -17.64
CA ILE A 279 9.36 -8.21 -18.18
C ILE A 279 8.27 -7.15 -18.27
N TYR A 280 8.40 -6.04 -17.55
CA TYR A 280 7.41 -4.97 -17.48
C TYR A 280 7.80 -3.77 -18.35
N THR A 281 6.80 -3.06 -18.86
CA THR A 281 6.95 -1.81 -19.61
C THR A 281 6.50 -0.63 -18.76
N GLU A 282 6.69 0.60 -19.25
CA GLU A 282 6.23 1.81 -18.56
C GLU A 282 4.72 1.77 -18.23
N ASP A 283 3.89 1.21 -19.11
CA ASP A 283 2.45 1.06 -18.84
C ASP A 283 2.15 0.11 -17.67
N HIS A 284 2.92 -0.99 -17.56
CA HIS A 284 2.79 -1.92 -16.45
C HIS A 284 3.23 -1.28 -15.13
N GLU A 285 4.30 -0.48 -15.14
CA GLU A 285 4.76 0.23 -13.95
C GLU A 285 3.81 1.38 -13.56
N ALA A 286 3.24 2.09 -14.53
CA ALA A 286 2.20 3.08 -14.26
C ALA A 286 0.94 2.42 -13.65
N PHE A 287 0.57 1.24 -14.14
CA PHE A 287 -0.50 0.43 -13.55
C PHE A 287 -0.13 -0.04 -12.13
N ARG A 288 1.12 -0.47 -11.89
CA ARG A 288 1.61 -0.84 -10.56
C ARG A 288 1.44 0.29 -9.56
N GLU A 289 1.83 1.51 -9.93
CA GLU A 289 1.67 2.68 -9.06
C GLU A 289 0.20 2.97 -8.74
N SER A 290 -0.70 2.76 -9.70
CA SER A 290 -2.15 2.84 -9.48
C SER A 290 -2.63 1.80 -8.45
N VAL A 291 -2.25 0.53 -8.61
CA VAL A 291 -2.63 -0.54 -7.67
C VAL A 291 -2.02 -0.32 -6.29
N LYS A 292 -0.76 0.12 -6.21
CA LYS A 292 -0.08 0.48 -4.95
C LYS A 292 -0.86 1.59 -4.22
N ALA A 293 -1.28 2.63 -4.94
CA ALA A 293 -2.11 3.68 -4.37
C ALA A 293 -3.49 3.18 -3.90
N PHE A 294 -4.11 2.25 -4.65
CA PHE A 294 -5.35 1.60 -4.22
C PHE A 294 -5.18 0.83 -2.91
N VAL A 295 -4.14 0.00 -2.81
CA VAL A 295 -3.83 -0.76 -1.59
C VAL A 295 -3.61 0.18 -0.41
N GLN A 296 -2.78 1.21 -0.57
CA GLN A 296 -2.49 2.18 0.50
C GLN A 296 -3.75 2.95 0.95
N ARG A 297 -4.63 3.31 0.03
CA ARG A 297 -5.82 4.14 0.32
C ARG A 297 -6.99 3.32 0.85
N HIS A 298 -7.20 2.12 0.33
CA HIS A 298 -8.42 1.35 0.55
C HIS A 298 -8.18 0.04 1.30
N VAL A 299 -7.00 -0.56 1.26
CA VAL A 299 -6.73 -1.84 1.91
C VAL A 299 -6.08 -1.64 3.27
N ASP A 300 -4.91 -1.00 3.30
CA ASP A 300 -4.06 -0.91 4.49
C ASP A 300 -4.79 -0.33 5.72
N PRO A 301 -5.64 0.73 5.60
CA PRO A 301 -6.38 1.27 6.74
C PRO A 301 -7.45 0.32 7.32
N ARG A 302 -7.86 -0.71 6.56
CA ARG A 302 -8.92 -1.66 6.93
C ARG A 302 -8.39 -3.07 7.21
N ALA A 303 -7.09 -3.31 7.08
CA ALA A 303 -6.50 -4.64 7.17
C ALA A 303 -6.83 -5.36 8.50
N GLU A 304 -6.63 -4.70 9.65
CA GLU A 304 -6.95 -5.30 10.96
C GLU A 304 -8.46 -5.55 11.12
N THR A 305 -9.32 -4.65 10.62
CA THR A 305 -10.78 -4.86 10.61
C THR A 305 -11.15 -6.12 9.85
N PHE A 306 -10.57 -6.35 8.66
CA PHE A 306 -10.83 -7.55 7.86
C PHE A 306 -10.45 -8.83 8.61
N ILE A 307 -9.30 -8.82 9.29
CA ILE A 307 -8.81 -9.94 10.11
C ILE A 307 -9.76 -10.21 11.27
N GLU A 308 -10.14 -9.18 12.02
CA GLU A 308 -11.02 -9.27 13.20
C GLU A 308 -12.43 -9.78 12.84
N GLN A 309 -13.04 -9.21 11.81
CA GLN A 309 -14.37 -9.64 11.34
C GLN A 309 -14.31 -10.93 10.51
N ARG A 310 -13.10 -11.37 10.14
CA ARG A 310 -12.81 -12.58 9.38
C ARG A 310 -13.35 -12.56 7.95
N TYR A 311 -13.58 -11.40 7.36
CA TYR A 311 -13.99 -11.27 5.95
C TYR A 311 -13.52 -9.94 5.35
N ILE A 312 -13.31 -9.93 4.04
CA ILE A 312 -13.07 -8.72 3.25
C ILE A 312 -14.41 -8.08 2.90
N ASP A 313 -14.56 -6.77 3.11
CA ASP A 313 -15.80 -6.04 2.91
C ASP A 313 -16.21 -5.91 1.45
N ARG A 314 -17.52 -6.03 1.16
CA ARG A 314 -18.09 -5.80 -0.19
C ARG A 314 -17.68 -4.45 -0.77
N GLU A 315 -17.60 -3.42 0.06
CA GLU A 315 -17.16 -2.09 -0.36
C GLU A 315 -15.76 -2.10 -1.00
N LEU A 316 -14.83 -2.95 -0.54
CA LEU A 316 -13.51 -3.06 -1.18
C LEU A 316 -13.61 -3.64 -2.60
N TRP A 317 -14.50 -4.60 -2.82
CA TRP A 317 -14.74 -5.18 -4.14
C TRP A 317 -15.31 -4.15 -5.11
N GLU A 318 -16.31 -3.38 -4.66
CA GLU A 318 -16.90 -2.31 -5.46
C GLU A 318 -15.88 -1.19 -5.75
N GLU A 319 -15.01 -0.83 -4.81
CA GLU A 319 -13.93 0.13 -5.04
C GLU A 319 -12.89 -0.39 -6.06
N ALA A 320 -12.55 -1.68 -6.00
CA ALA A 320 -11.68 -2.30 -6.99
C ALA A 320 -12.33 -2.32 -8.38
N GLY A 321 -13.64 -2.59 -8.44
CA GLY A 321 -14.42 -2.58 -9.67
C GLY A 321 -14.49 -1.20 -10.33
N LYS A 322 -14.71 -0.14 -9.53
CA LYS A 322 -14.69 1.26 -10.01
C LYS A 322 -13.36 1.66 -10.66
N GLN A 323 -12.26 1.02 -10.24
CA GLN A 323 -10.91 1.28 -10.76
C GLN A 323 -10.52 0.31 -11.88
N GLY A 324 -11.41 -0.61 -12.27
CA GLY A 324 -11.21 -1.54 -13.38
C GLY A 324 -10.37 -2.77 -13.03
N TYR A 325 -9.96 -2.96 -11.78
CA TYR A 325 -9.05 -4.05 -11.40
C TYR A 325 -9.68 -5.45 -11.47
N LEU A 326 -11.00 -5.55 -11.37
CA LEU A 326 -11.70 -6.84 -11.43
C LEU A 326 -11.92 -7.34 -12.85
N GLY A 327 -11.88 -6.45 -13.85
CA GLY A 327 -12.28 -6.71 -15.24
C GLY A 327 -11.13 -6.74 -16.24
N LEU A 328 -9.90 -7.04 -15.80
CA LEU A 328 -8.70 -6.91 -16.66
C LEU A 328 -8.80 -7.70 -17.97
N ASP A 329 -9.27 -8.95 -17.90
CA ASP A 329 -9.44 -9.85 -19.05
C ASP A 329 -10.85 -9.80 -19.65
N VAL A 330 -11.74 -8.97 -19.11
CA VAL A 330 -13.15 -8.88 -19.54
C VAL A 330 -13.28 -7.90 -20.71
N PRO A 331 -14.05 -8.22 -21.78
CA PRO A 331 -14.29 -7.29 -22.88
C PRO A 331 -14.89 -5.95 -22.42
N GLU A 332 -14.51 -4.86 -23.09
CA GLU A 332 -14.95 -3.50 -22.76
C GLU A 332 -16.48 -3.33 -22.78
N GLU A 333 -17.17 -4.03 -23.70
CA GLU A 333 -18.64 -3.98 -23.82
C GLU A 333 -19.38 -4.51 -22.56
N PHE A 334 -18.67 -5.26 -21.71
CA PHE A 334 -19.18 -5.74 -20.42
C PHE A 334 -18.58 -4.98 -19.22
N GLY A 335 -17.83 -3.90 -19.44
CA GLY A 335 -17.25 -3.07 -18.39
C GLY A 335 -15.85 -3.47 -17.93
N GLY A 336 -15.17 -4.35 -18.66
CA GLY A 336 -13.75 -4.65 -18.44
C GLY A 336 -12.80 -3.75 -19.22
N SER A 337 -11.51 -4.09 -19.19
CA SER A 337 -10.46 -3.36 -19.93
C SER A 337 -9.84 -4.15 -21.07
N SER A 338 -10.18 -5.44 -21.23
CA SER A 338 -9.66 -6.33 -22.27
C SER A 338 -8.14 -6.19 -22.48
N ALA A 339 -7.36 -6.20 -21.40
CA ALA A 339 -5.96 -5.82 -21.41
C ALA A 339 -5.12 -6.66 -22.39
N GLY A 340 -5.52 -7.92 -22.62
CA GLY A 340 -4.86 -8.81 -23.60
C GLY A 340 -3.42 -9.18 -23.23
N ASP A 341 -3.04 -8.93 -21.98
CA ASP A 341 -1.71 -9.16 -21.45
C ASP A 341 -1.76 -9.52 -19.96
N TYR A 342 -1.41 -10.77 -19.66
CA TYR A 342 -1.44 -11.29 -18.30
C TYR A 342 -0.52 -10.56 -17.32
N ARG A 343 0.45 -9.79 -17.80
CA ARG A 343 1.33 -8.99 -16.95
C ARG A 343 0.56 -7.98 -16.09
N TYR A 344 -0.59 -7.48 -16.54
CA TYR A 344 -1.45 -6.64 -15.69
C TYR A 344 -2.04 -7.42 -14.50
N ASN A 345 -2.51 -8.66 -14.73
CA ASN A 345 -2.97 -9.55 -13.66
C ASN A 345 -1.81 -9.86 -12.69
N ALA A 346 -0.61 -10.11 -13.23
CA ALA A 346 0.58 -10.34 -12.41
C ALA A 346 0.92 -9.12 -11.53
N VAL A 347 0.92 -7.91 -12.08
CA VAL A 347 1.15 -6.67 -11.31
C VAL A 347 0.10 -6.49 -10.21
N LEU A 348 -1.19 -6.66 -10.53
CA LEU A 348 -2.26 -6.58 -9.54
C LEU A 348 -2.04 -7.59 -8.41
N GLN A 349 -1.71 -8.84 -8.77
CA GLN A 349 -1.45 -9.89 -7.81
C GLN A 349 -0.23 -9.63 -6.93
N GLU A 350 0.85 -9.06 -7.48
CA GLU A 350 2.05 -8.66 -6.73
C GLU A 350 1.71 -7.65 -5.65
N GLU A 351 1.04 -6.55 -6.00
CA GLU A 351 0.74 -5.47 -5.05
C GLU A 351 -0.26 -5.90 -3.96
N LEU A 352 -1.26 -6.72 -4.31
CA LEU A 352 -2.17 -7.29 -3.32
C LEU A 352 -1.42 -8.20 -2.34
N ALA A 353 -0.53 -9.06 -2.85
CA ALA A 353 0.24 -10.02 -2.04
C ALA A 353 1.30 -9.35 -1.16
N ARG A 354 1.86 -8.20 -1.60
CA ARG A 354 2.75 -7.36 -0.79
C ARG A 354 2.04 -6.79 0.44
N SER A 355 0.72 -6.61 0.42
CA SER A 355 -0.08 -6.20 1.60
C SER A 355 -0.63 -7.39 2.39
N SER A 356 -1.46 -8.24 1.78
CA SER A 356 -2.07 -9.41 2.44
C SER A 356 -2.18 -10.61 1.49
N ALA A 357 -1.69 -11.77 1.93
CA ALA A 357 -1.84 -13.03 1.20
C ALA A 357 -3.31 -13.48 1.11
N ALA A 358 -4.15 -13.13 2.09
CA ALA A 358 -5.58 -13.42 2.08
C ALA A 358 -6.33 -12.54 1.07
N LEU A 359 -5.93 -11.27 0.95
CA LEU A 359 -6.49 -10.37 -0.05
C LEU A 359 -6.15 -10.84 -1.47
N ALA A 360 -4.87 -11.11 -1.72
CA ALA A 360 -4.41 -11.63 -3.01
C ALA A 360 -5.14 -12.91 -3.40
N SER A 361 -5.29 -13.87 -2.48
CA SER A 361 -5.98 -15.13 -2.77
C SER A 361 -7.48 -14.97 -3.00
N SER A 362 -8.14 -14.10 -2.24
CA SER A 362 -9.59 -13.89 -2.35
C SER A 362 -9.92 -13.18 -3.66
N MET A 363 -9.24 -12.08 -3.96
CA MET A 363 -9.50 -11.31 -5.18
C MET A 363 -9.05 -12.05 -6.43
N SER A 364 -7.92 -12.77 -6.42
CA SER A 364 -7.48 -13.53 -7.60
C SER A 364 -8.41 -14.67 -7.97
N ILE A 365 -9.14 -15.26 -7.02
CA ILE A 365 -10.21 -16.21 -7.34
C ILE A 365 -11.23 -15.57 -8.28
N HIS A 366 -11.54 -14.30 -8.07
CA HIS A 366 -12.44 -13.54 -8.92
C HIS A 366 -11.76 -13.17 -10.24
N PHE A 367 -10.78 -12.24 -10.21
CA PHE A 367 -10.27 -11.58 -11.42
C PHE A 367 -9.31 -12.45 -12.25
N ASP A 368 -8.65 -13.45 -11.66
CA ASP A 368 -7.61 -14.25 -12.34
C ASP A 368 -8.03 -15.69 -12.63
N ILE A 369 -8.86 -16.28 -11.75
CA ILE A 369 -9.22 -17.70 -11.81
C ILE A 369 -10.61 -17.88 -12.42
N VAL A 370 -11.64 -17.20 -11.93
CA VAL A 370 -13.01 -17.33 -12.46
C VAL A 370 -13.20 -16.56 -13.76
N ALA A 371 -12.54 -15.41 -13.93
CA ALA A 371 -12.60 -14.60 -15.16
C ALA A 371 -12.50 -15.43 -16.46
N PRO A 372 -11.47 -16.26 -16.70
CA PRO A 372 -11.36 -17.03 -17.95
C PRO A 372 -12.45 -18.09 -18.13
N TYR A 373 -13.12 -18.56 -17.07
CA TYR A 373 -14.30 -19.42 -17.24
C TYR A 373 -15.50 -18.61 -17.73
N LEU A 374 -15.71 -17.41 -17.19
CA LEU A 374 -16.82 -16.57 -17.60
C LEU A 374 -16.59 -15.92 -18.96
N VAL A 375 -15.38 -15.49 -19.28
CA VAL A 375 -15.09 -14.82 -20.56
C VAL A 375 -15.15 -15.83 -21.72
N GLU A 376 -14.48 -16.98 -21.59
CA GLU A 376 -14.24 -17.87 -22.73
C GLU A 376 -15.30 -18.96 -22.94
N LEU A 377 -15.99 -19.39 -21.87
CA LEU A 377 -16.87 -20.57 -21.94
C LEU A 377 -18.37 -20.21 -21.99
N THR A 378 -18.73 -18.98 -21.68
CA THR A 378 -20.14 -18.59 -21.58
C THR A 378 -20.71 -18.15 -22.92
N THR A 379 -22.04 -18.16 -23.05
CA THR A 379 -22.75 -17.58 -24.19
C THR A 379 -22.85 -16.06 -24.07
N ASP A 380 -23.29 -15.37 -25.13
CA ASP A 380 -23.48 -13.92 -25.09
C ASP A 380 -24.51 -13.50 -24.03
N GLU A 381 -25.59 -14.27 -23.86
CA GLU A 381 -26.62 -14.02 -22.85
C GLU A 381 -26.07 -14.16 -21.43
N GLN A 382 -25.24 -15.19 -21.19
CA GLN A 382 -24.56 -15.39 -19.92
C GLN A 382 -23.55 -14.28 -19.63
N ARG A 383 -22.76 -13.85 -20.63
CA ARG A 383 -21.84 -12.72 -20.52
C ARG A 383 -22.56 -11.44 -20.13
N GLN A 384 -23.63 -11.09 -20.85
CA GLN A 384 -24.47 -9.91 -20.56
C GLN A 384 -25.06 -9.95 -19.16
N ARG A 385 -25.41 -11.14 -18.67
CA ARG A 385 -26.00 -11.33 -17.34
C ARG A 385 -24.98 -11.17 -16.20
N TRP A 386 -23.76 -11.69 -16.35
CA TRP A 386 -22.83 -11.82 -15.23
C TRP A 386 -21.64 -10.85 -15.29
N LEU A 387 -21.05 -10.62 -16.46
CA LEU A 387 -19.79 -9.86 -16.57
C LEU A 387 -19.89 -8.40 -16.09
N PRO A 388 -20.98 -7.64 -16.34
CA PRO A 388 -21.09 -6.28 -15.81
C PRO A 388 -21.06 -6.20 -14.27
N LYS A 389 -21.70 -7.17 -13.60
CA LYS A 389 -21.72 -7.25 -12.13
C LYS A 389 -20.39 -7.76 -11.57
N PHE A 390 -19.73 -8.65 -12.30
CA PHE A 390 -18.38 -9.12 -12.01
C PHE A 390 -17.39 -7.94 -12.05
N CYS A 391 -17.35 -7.18 -13.15
CA CYS A 391 -16.43 -6.05 -13.31
C CYS A 391 -16.66 -4.93 -12.30
N SER A 392 -17.90 -4.64 -11.95
CA SER A 392 -18.24 -3.59 -10.97
C SER A 392 -18.00 -4.00 -9.51
N GLY A 393 -17.78 -5.29 -9.23
CA GLY A 393 -17.64 -5.82 -7.87
C GLY A 393 -18.97 -6.01 -7.12
N GLU A 394 -20.13 -5.77 -7.77
CA GLU A 394 -21.46 -6.08 -7.21
C GLU A 394 -21.61 -7.60 -6.97
N MET A 395 -20.97 -8.41 -7.83
CA MET A 395 -20.94 -9.86 -7.74
C MET A 395 -19.55 -10.33 -7.32
N ILE A 396 -19.48 -11.08 -6.21
CA ILE A 396 -18.30 -11.84 -5.81
C ILE A 396 -18.42 -13.26 -6.35
N THR A 397 -17.34 -13.81 -6.90
CA THR A 397 -17.35 -15.16 -7.47
C THR A 397 -16.44 -16.12 -6.74
N ALA A 398 -16.79 -17.40 -6.83
CA ALA A 398 -16.00 -18.51 -6.33
C ALA A 398 -16.00 -19.68 -7.32
N ILE A 399 -15.13 -20.67 -7.07
CA ILE A 399 -15.06 -21.90 -7.86
C ILE A 399 -15.10 -23.13 -6.94
N GLY A 400 -16.09 -23.99 -7.16
CA GLY A 400 -16.42 -25.16 -6.35
C GLY A 400 -15.94 -26.46 -6.98
N MET A 401 -14.67 -26.81 -6.78
CA MET A 401 -14.06 -28.05 -7.28
C MET A 401 -13.98 -29.15 -6.22
N THR A 402 -13.25 -28.85 -5.14
CA THR A 402 -12.84 -29.80 -4.09
C THR A 402 -14.00 -30.26 -3.23
N GLU A 403 -13.94 -31.52 -2.79
CA GLU A 403 -14.97 -32.16 -1.95
C GLU A 403 -14.36 -32.77 -0.69
N PRO A 404 -15.16 -33.01 0.36
CA PRO A 404 -14.69 -33.72 1.55
C PRO A 404 -14.07 -35.10 1.23
N SER A 405 -14.52 -35.76 0.16
CA SER A 405 -14.00 -37.04 -0.30
C SER A 405 -12.68 -36.95 -1.08
N GLY A 406 -12.23 -35.76 -1.48
CA GLY A 406 -10.97 -35.60 -2.21
C GLY A 406 -10.80 -34.25 -2.91
N GLY A 407 -9.55 -33.81 -3.02
CA GLY A 407 -9.15 -32.62 -3.79
C GLY A 407 -8.13 -32.94 -4.89
N SER A 408 -7.02 -33.60 -4.54
CA SER A 408 -5.96 -33.95 -5.51
C SER A 408 -6.45 -34.87 -6.64
N ASP A 409 -7.28 -35.85 -6.32
CA ASP A 409 -7.97 -36.69 -7.32
C ASP A 409 -9.29 -36.02 -7.74
N LEU A 410 -9.19 -34.87 -8.40
CA LEU A 410 -10.34 -34.06 -8.81
C LEU A 410 -11.30 -34.85 -9.72
N ALA A 411 -10.79 -35.81 -10.49
CA ALA A 411 -11.58 -36.66 -11.36
C ALA A 411 -12.56 -37.57 -10.60
N ALA A 412 -12.33 -37.82 -9.30
CA ALA A 412 -13.14 -38.69 -8.45
C ALA A 412 -14.28 -37.98 -7.70
N LEU A 413 -14.55 -36.69 -8.00
CA LEU A 413 -15.62 -35.92 -7.39
C LEU A 413 -16.98 -36.64 -7.44
N LYS A 414 -17.79 -36.47 -6.40
CA LYS A 414 -19.05 -37.16 -6.10
C LYS A 414 -20.28 -36.27 -6.27
N THR A 415 -20.15 -34.95 -6.24
CA THR A 415 -21.28 -34.05 -6.52
C THR A 415 -21.87 -34.40 -7.88
N THR A 416 -23.17 -34.66 -7.93
CA THR A 416 -23.89 -35.06 -9.14
C THR A 416 -24.78 -33.94 -9.64
N ALA A 417 -24.96 -33.86 -10.96
CA ALA A 417 -26.01 -33.07 -11.59
C ALA A 417 -26.81 -34.01 -12.51
N VAL A 418 -28.08 -34.23 -12.18
CA VAL A 418 -28.97 -35.14 -12.93
C VAL A 418 -29.98 -34.31 -13.71
N LYS A 419 -30.14 -34.61 -14.99
CA LYS A 419 -31.11 -33.89 -15.84
C LYS A 419 -32.54 -34.24 -15.41
N ASP A 420 -33.38 -33.23 -15.21
CA ASP A 420 -34.79 -33.34 -14.86
C ASP A 420 -35.61 -32.31 -15.65
N GLY A 421 -36.24 -32.77 -16.74
CA GLY A 421 -36.82 -31.89 -17.74
C GLY A 421 -35.75 -31.11 -18.50
N ASP A 422 -35.90 -29.79 -18.55
CA ASP A 422 -34.92 -28.87 -19.14
C ASP A 422 -33.82 -28.47 -18.14
N ASP A 423 -34.02 -28.71 -16.84
CA ASP A 423 -33.11 -28.30 -15.77
C ASP A 423 -32.18 -29.44 -15.32
N TRP A 424 -31.24 -29.09 -14.45
CA TRP A 424 -30.38 -30.01 -13.72
C TRP A 424 -30.66 -29.94 -12.22
N VAL A 425 -30.66 -31.10 -11.57
CA VAL A 425 -30.76 -31.20 -10.11
C VAL A 425 -29.39 -31.55 -9.55
N ILE A 426 -28.77 -30.62 -8.81
CA ILE A 426 -27.45 -30.79 -8.21
C ILE A 426 -27.57 -31.28 -6.77
N ASN A 427 -26.83 -32.34 -6.45
CA ASN A 427 -26.71 -32.90 -5.12
C ASN A 427 -25.25 -33.17 -4.75
N GLY A 428 -24.83 -32.74 -3.57
CA GLY A 428 -23.47 -32.97 -3.08
C GLY A 428 -22.96 -31.89 -2.13
N SER A 429 -21.63 -31.79 -2.03
CA SER A 429 -20.99 -30.76 -1.24
C SER A 429 -19.62 -30.40 -1.80
N LYS A 430 -19.21 -29.14 -1.59
CA LYS A 430 -17.87 -28.64 -1.86
C LYS A 430 -17.24 -28.14 -0.58
N THR A 431 -15.92 -28.23 -0.48
CA THR A 431 -15.17 -27.82 0.72
C THR A 431 -13.92 -27.05 0.35
N PHE A 432 -13.46 -26.21 1.28
CA PHE A 432 -12.33 -25.28 1.09
C PHE A 432 -12.56 -24.23 -0.02
N ILE A 433 -13.80 -23.76 -0.18
CA ILE A 433 -14.14 -22.81 -1.25
C ILE A 433 -13.83 -21.39 -0.78
N THR A 434 -12.73 -20.81 -1.29
CA THR A 434 -12.41 -19.39 -1.13
C THR A 434 -13.52 -18.52 -1.71
N ASN A 435 -13.85 -17.40 -1.05
CA ASN A 435 -15.04 -16.59 -1.28
C ASN A 435 -16.37 -17.31 -0.99
N GLY A 436 -16.35 -18.57 -0.56
CA GLY A 436 -17.54 -19.41 -0.49
C GLY A 436 -18.62 -18.88 0.45
N ALA A 437 -18.25 -18.17 1.53
CA ALA A 437 -19.23 -17.62 2.46
C ALA A 437 -20.05 -16.44 1.90
N ARG A 438 -19.52 -15.72 0.90
CA ARG A 438 -20.12 -14.48 0.38
C ARG A 438 -20.26 -14.40 -1.14
N ALA A 439 -19.79 -15.41 -1.87
CA ALA A 439 -19.91 -15.44 -3.32
C ALA A 439 -21.37 -15.41 -3.76
N ASP A 440 -21.67 -14.55 -4.72
CA ASP A 440 -22.97 -14.38 -5.35
C ASP A 440 -23.15 -15.37 -6.52
N LEU A 441 -22.04 -15.85 -7.10
CA LEU A 441 -22.02 -16.89 -8.12
C LEU A 441 -20.85 -17.85 -7.89
N VAL A 442 -21.13 -19.15 -7.90
CA VAL A 442 -20.13 -20.21 -7.78
C VAL A 442 -20.08 -21.03 -9.07
N VAL A 443 -18.90 -21.15 -9.67
CA VAL A 443 -18.65 -22.11 -10.77
C VAL A 443 -18.46 -23.50 -10.14
N VAL A 444 -19.49 -24.35 -10.20
CA VAL A 444 -19.51 -25.66 -9.55
C VAL A 444 -19.19 -26.77 -10.55
N ALA A 445 -18.21 -27.61 -10.24
CA ALA A 445 -17.93 -28.83 -10.99
C ALA A 445 -18.78 -29.99 -10.46
N ALA A 446 -19.67 -30.54 -11.30
CA ALA A 446 -20.55 -31.65 -10.95
C ALA A 446 -20.55 -32.74 -12.02
N ARG A 447 -20.79 -33.98 -11.59
CA ARG A 447 -20.81 -35.18 -12.43
C ARG A 447 -22.18 -35.34 -13.07
N THR A 448 -22.21 -35.26 -14.39
CA THR A 448 -23.40 -35.43 -15.24
C THR A 448 -23.47 -36.82 -15.89
N ALA A 449 -22.32 -37.47 -16.09
CA ALA A 449 -22.22 -38.77 -16.76
C ALA A 449 -21.21 -39.71 -16.04
N PRO A 450 -21.62 -40.43 -14.98
CA PRO A 450 -20.71 -41.24 -14.17
C PRO A 450 -19.88 -42.27 -14.94
N GLU A 451 -20.45 -42.86 -15.98
CA GLU A 451 -19.83 -43.83 -16.88
C GLU A 451 -18.63 -43.27 -17.65
N LEU A 452 -18.56 -41.95 -17.84
CA LEU A 452 -17.47 -41.27 -18.55
C LEU A 452 -16.31 -40.86 -17.61
N LYS A 453 -16.39 -41.15 -16.31
CA LYS A 453 -15.37 -40.81 -15.31
C LYS A 453 -15.03 -39.31 -15.34
N ALA A 454 -13.76 -38.94 -15.51
CA ALA A 454 -13.34 -37.53 -15.59
C ALA A 454 -14.04 -36.77 -16.74
N LYS A 455 -14.30 -37.46 -17.86
CA LYS A 455 -15.00 -36.88 -19.02
C LYS A 455 -16.51 -36.73 -18.80
N GLY A 456 -17.03 -37.06 -17.63
CA GLY A 456 -18.44 -36.92 -17.28
C GLY A 456 -18.73 -35.77 -16.33
N ILE A 457 -17.85 -34.79 -16.28
CA ILE A 457 -17.94 -33.62 -15.39
C ILE A 457 -18.33 -32.39 -16.22
N THR A 458 -19.26 -31.61 -15.71
CA THR A 458 -19.78 -30.36 -16.29
C THR A 458 -19.61 -29.23 -15.28
N LEU A 459 -19.49 -27.99 -15.79
CA LEU A 459 -19.44 -26.78 -14.97
C LEU A 459 -20.81 -26.10 -14.97
N PHE A 460 -21.24 -25.63 -13.80
CA PHE A 460 -22.52 -24.94 -13.61
C PHE A 460 -22.30 -23.62 -12.87
N ALA A 461 -22.99 -22.57 -13.29
CA ALA A 461 -23.17 -21.36 -12.50
C ALA A 461 -24.27 -21.60 -11.47
N VAL A 462 -23.91 -21.72 -10.19
CA VAL A 462 -24.88 -21.76 -9.09
C VAL A 462 -24.90 -20.40 -8.43
N GLU A 463 -26.04 -19.72 -8.52
CA GLU A 463 -26.23 -18.35 -8.03
C GLU A 463 -26.77 -18.34 -6.61
N GLU A 464 -26.47 -17.25 -5.90
CA GLU A 464 -26.99 -17.02 -4.55
C GLU A 464 -28.52 -17.02 -4.53
N GLY A 465 -29.09 -17.64 -3.49
CA GLY A 465 -30.53 -17.71 -3.29
C GLY A 465 -31.26 -18.83 -4.05
N MET A 466 -30.56 -19.65 -4.84
CA MET A 466 -31.15 -20.86 -5.43
C MET A 466 -31.62 -21.84 -4.33
N PRO A 467 -32.88 -22.32 -4.36
CA PRO A 467 -33.39 -23.23 -3.34
C PRO A 467 -32.52 -24.50 -3.21
N GLY A 468 -32.19 -24.86 -1.97
CA GLY A 468 -31.35 -26.03 -1.65
C GLY A 468 -29.84 -25.78 -1.71
N PHE A 469 -29.40 -24.61 -2.20
CA PHE A 469 -28.00 -24.19 -2.11
C PHE A 469 -27.76 -23.50 -0.77
N GLU A 470 -26.96 -24.14 0.08
CA GLU A 470 -26.67 -23.66 1.43
C GLU A 470 -25.16 -23.53 1.65
N ARG A 471 -24.78 -22.57 2.49
CA ARG A 471 -23.39 -22.37 2.93
C ARG A 471 -23.19 -22.96 4.32
N GLY A 472 -22.10 -23.70 4.47
CA GLY A 472 -21.62 -24.13 5.78
C GLY A 472 -21.04 -22.98 6.59
N ARG A 473 -20.56 -23.32 7.79
CA ARG A 473 -19.80 -22.36 8.60
C ARG A 473 -18.52 -21.96 7.88
N LYS A 474 -18.07 -20.72 8.13
CA LYS A 474 -16.73 -20.29 7.77
C LYS A 474 -15.71 -21.19 8.46
N LEU A 475 -14.74 -21.70 7.70
CA LEU A 475 -13.75 -22.63 8.21
C LEU A 475 -12.71 -21.90 9.06
N ASP A 476 -12.38 -22.51 10.20
CA ASP A 476 -11.37 -22.01 11.12
C ASP A 476 -9.98 -22.46 10.67
N LYS A 477 -9.20 -21.52 10.10
CA LYS A 477 -7.95 -21.79 9.40
C LYS A 477 -6.76 -21.31 10.23
N VAL A 478 -5.59 -21.90 9.98
CA VAL A 478 -4.30 -21.50 10.60
C VAL A 478 -3.95 -20.05 10.28
N GLY A 479 -4.13 -19.65 9.02
CA GLY A 479 -3.93 -18.29 8.52
C GLY A 479 -5.06 -17.86 7.59
N GLN A 480 -4.98 -16.64 7.08
CA GLN A 480 -5.97 -15.97 6.22
C GLN A 480 -7.37 -15.96 6.84
N PRO A 481 -7.55 -15.50 8.10
CA PRO A 481 -8.86 -15.45 8.74
C PRO A 481 -9.88 -14.64 7.92
N GLU A 482 -9.43 -13.62 7.19
CA GLU A 482 -10.23 -12.72 6.35
C GLU A 482 -10.61 -13.28 4.97
N ALA A 483 -9.94 -14.35 4.50
CA ALA A 483 -10.42 -15.13 3.38
C ALA A 483 -11.57 -16.03 3.86
N ASP A 484 -12.80 -15.76 3.45
CA ASP A 484 -14.02 -16.35 3.99
C ASP A 484 -14.35 -17.74 3.40
N THR A 485 -13.36 -18.62 3.45
CA THR A 485 -13.43 -20.01 3.01
C THR A 485 -14.57 -20.77 3.69
N ALA A 486 -15.42 -21.43 2.91
CA ALA A 486 -16.59 -22.16 3.41
C ALA A 486 -16.77 -23.53 2.77
N GLU A 487 -17.62 -24.33 3.40
CA GLU A 487 -18.26 -25.49 2.77
C GLU A 487 -19.53 -25.03 2.05
N LEU A 488 -19.86 -25.69 0.95
CA LEU A 488 -21.07 -25.47 0.17
C LEU A 488 -21.86 -26.78 0.11
N PHE A 489 -23.17 -26.71 0.30
CA PHE A 489 -24.07 -27.85 0.29
C PHE A 489 -25.14 -27.66 -0.79
N PHE A 490 -25.40 -28.74 -1.53
CA PHE A 490 -26.38 -28.76 -2.61
C PHE A 490 -27.36 -29.89 -2.30
N THR A 491 -28.60 -29.53 -1.95
CA THR A 491 -29.69 -30.48 -1.70
C THR A 491 -30.81 -30.21 -2.69
N ASP A 492 -30.91 -31.06 -3.72
CA ASP A 492 -31.88 -30.92 -4.80
C ASP A 492 -31.92 -29.52 -5.46
N VAL A 493 -30.73 -28.93 -5.67
CA VAL A 493 -30.63 -27.58 -6.26
C VAL A 493 -31.00 -27.63 -7.72
N ARG A 494 -32.12 -27.02 -8.09
CA ARG A 494 -32.57 -26.91 -9.47
C ARG A 494 -31.84 -25.78 -10.19
N VAL A 495 -31.00 -26.15 -11.14
CA VAL A 495 -30.17 -25.24 -11.94
C VAL A 495 -30.64 -25.30 -13.40
N PRO A 496 -31.07 -24.17 -13.99
CA PRO A 496 -31.53 -24.15 -15.38
C PRO A 496 -30.46 -24.59 -16.39
N ALA A 497 -30.87 -25.09 -17.56
CA ALA A 497 -29.91 -25.44 -18.63
C ALA A 497 -29.05 -24.25 -19.07
N GLU A 498 -29.61 -23.03 -19.07
CA GLU A 498 -28.86 -21.81 -19.38
C GLU A 498 -27.80 -21.43 -18.33
N ASN A 499 -27.73 -22.13 -17.20
CA ASN A 499 -26.68 -21.95 -16.20
C ASN A 499 -25.51 -22.96 -16.38
N VAL A 500 -25.52 -23.82 -17.40
CA VAL A 500 -24.36 -24.63 -17.78
C VAL A 500 -23.26 -23.72 -18.36
N ILE A 501 -22.04 -23.80 -17.84
CA ILE A 501 -20.88 -23.06 -18.35
C ILE A 501 -20.10 -23.96 -19.32
N GLY A 502 -19.99 -23.52 -20.57
CA GLY A 502 -19.40 -24.32 -21.66
C GLY A 502 -20.28 -25.49 -22.08
N GLU A 503 -19.65 -26.55 -22.57
CA GLU A 503 -20.36 -27.74 -23.04
C GLU A 503 -20.52 -28.80 -21.93
N VAL A 504 -21.67 -29.48 -21.94
CA VAL A 504 -21.92 -30.65 -21.07
C VAL A 504 -20.81 -31.68 -21.28
N ASN A 505 -20.30 -32.24 -20.18
CA ASN A 505 -19.22 -33.23 -20.11
C ASN A 505 -17.81 -32.71 -20.50
N GLN A 506 -17.64 -31.41 -20.78
CA GLN A 506 -16.32 -30.81 -21.05
C GLN A 506 -15.68 -30.13 -19.84
N GLY A 507 -16.36 -30.07 -18.70
CA GLY A 507 -15.92 -29.30 -17.53
C GLY A 507 -14.55 -29.69 -16.98
N PHE A 508 -14.21 -30.99 -16.98
CA PHE A 508 -12.88 -31.43 -16.54
C PHE A 508 -11.76 -30.94 -17.47
N ILE A 509 -11.98 -30.95 -18.78
CA ILE A 509 -11.01 -30.45 -19.77
C ILE A 509 -10.85 -28.94 -19.60
N SER A 510 -11.96 -28.21 -19.48
CA SER A 510 -11.95 -26.77 -19.26
C SER A 510 -11.15 -26.37 -18.01
N MET A 511 -11.30 -27.13 -16.91
CA MET A 511 -10.49 -26.92 -15.70
C MET A 511 -9.00 -27.21 -15.95
N MET A 512 -8.66 -28.35 -16.57
CA MET A 512 -7.25 -28.69 -16.85
C MET A 512 -6.55 -27.66 -17.74
N GLN A 513 -7.28 -26.98 -18.62
CA GLN A 513 -6.75 -25.90 -19.48
C GLN A 513 -6.51 -24.59 -18.71
N ARG A 514 -7.27 -24.31 -17.65
CA ARG A 514 -7.21 -23.03 -16.90
C ARG A 514 -6.39 -23.10 -15.61
N LEU A 515 -6.21 -24.30 -15.05
CA LEU A 515 -5.33 -24.50 -13.87
C LEU A 515 -3.88 -24.02 -14.04
N PRO A 516 -3.25 -24.02 -15.23
CA PRO A 516 -1.93 -23.40 -15.41
C PRO A 516 -1.90 -21.91 -15.03
N GLN A 517 -2.95 -21.13 -15.37
CA GLN A 517 -3.06 -19.72 -14.97
C GLN A 517 -3.23 -19.58 -13.45
N GLU A 518 -4.12 -20.38 -12.83
CA GLU A 518 -4.29 -20.41 -11.37
C GLU A 518 -2.96 -20.67 -10.64
N ARG A 519 -2.16 -21.60 -11.15
CA ARG A 519 -0.82 -21.93 -10.63
C ARG A 519 0.17 -20.78 -10.82
N MET A 520 0.07 -20.05 -11.93
CA MET A 520 0.91 -18.89 -12.22
C MET A 520 0.60 -17.72 -11.27
N GLY A 521 -0.68 -17.36 -11.11
CA GLY A 521 -1.10 -16.32 -10.17
C GLY A 521 -0.71 -16.65 -8.72
N CYS A 522 -0.77 -17.93 -8.34
CA CYS A 522 -0.21 -18.40 -7.07
C CYS A 522 1.30 -18.15 -6.98
N ALA A 523 2.07 -18.47 -8.03
CA ALA A 523 3.51 -18.33 -8.02
C ALA A 523 3.96 -16.86 -7.89
N VAL A 524 3.27 -15.97 -8.61
CA VAL A 524 3.47 -14.51 -8.52
C VAL A 524 3.21 -14.01 -7.10
N ALA A 525 2.04 -14.33 -6.52
CA ALA A 525 1.71 -13.94 -5.15
C ALA A 525 2.70 -14.49 -4.11
N ASN A 526 3.16 -15.73 -4.29
CA ASN A 526 4.07 -16.37 -3.35
C ASN A 526 5.38 -15.59 -3.21
N ILE A 527 5.98 -15.19 -4.33
CA ILE A 527 7.24 -14.46 -4.34
C ILE A 527 7.03 -13.03 -3.82
N ALA A 528 6.01 -12.32 -4.31
CA ALA A 528 5.72 -10.94 -3.88
C ALA A 528 5.47 -10.85 -2.36
N HIS A 529 4.73 -11.80 -1.80
CA HIS A 529 4.50 -11.88 -0.35
C HIS A 529 5.80 -12.14 0.43
N ALA A 530 6.66 -13.05 -0.04
CA ALA A 530 7.92 -13.34 0.61
C ALA A 530 8.90 -12.16 0.55
N VAL A 531 8.96 -11.45 -0.58
CA VAL A 531 9.78 -10.25 -0.77
C VAL A 531 9.35 -9.17 0.23
N ALA A 532 8.06 -8.84 0.32
CA ALA A 532 7.57 -7.82 1.25
C ALA A 532 7.88 -8.14 2.73
N VAL A 533 7.77 -9.42 3.12
CA VAL A 533 8.08 -9.84 4.50
C VAL A 533 9.59 -9.81 4.77
N LEU A 534 10.42 -10.18 3.78
CA LEU A 534 11.87 -10.08 3.91
C LEU A 534 12.33 -8.63 3.99
N GLU A 535 11.74 -7.72 3.22
CA GLU A 535 11.97 -6.28 3.31
C GLU A 535 11.74 -5.74 4.71
N GLU A 536 10.56 -6.00 5.29
CA GLU A 536 10.24 -5.62 6.66
C GLU A 536 11.22 -6.23 7.68
N THR A 537 11.66 -7.46 7.43
CA THR A 537 12.63 -8.17 8.29
C THR A 537 14.03 -7.56 8.21
N VAL A 538 14.47 -7.14 7.03
CA VAL A 538 15.75 -6.47 6.84
C VAL A 538 15.77 -5.14 7.60
N GLU A 539 14.67 -4.38 7.55
CA GLU A 539 14.55 -3.14 8.32
C GLU A 539 14.59 -3.40 9.83
N TYR A 540 13.81 -4.37 10.30
CA TYR A 540 13.89 -4.80 11.69
C TYR A 540 15.32 -5.20 12.09
N ALA A 541 16.05 -5.89 11.20
CA ALA A 541 17.41 -6.33 11.46
C ALA A 541 18.44 -5.19 11.50
N LYS A 542 18.19 -4.09 10.76
CA LYS A 542 18.99 -2.85 10.82
C LYS A 542 18.70 -2.03 12.08
N GLU A 543 17.47 -2.03 12.57
CA GLU A 543 17.08 -1.23 13.73
C GLU A 543 17.39 -1.94 15.06
N ARG A 544 17.06 -3.23 15.15
CA ARG A 544 17.19 -3.99 16.40
C ARG A 544 18.65 -4.16 16.78
N LYS A 545 18.98 -3.83 18.04
CA LYS A 545 20.31 -4.04 18.61
C LYS A 545 20.37 -5.27 19.54
N ALA A 546 21.46 -6.03 19.43
CA ALA A 546 21.88 -7.05 20.40
C ALA A 546 23.40 -7.07 20.47
N PHE A 547 23.97 -7.34 21.65
CA PHE A 547 25.43 -7.36 21.84
C PHE A 547 26.13 -6.06 21.36
N GLY A 548 25.47 -4.91 21.53
CA GLY A 548 26.02 -3.60 21.18
C GLY A 548 26.01 -3.22 19.68
N GLN A 549 25.44 -4.05 18.80
CA GLN A 549 25.38 -3.80 17.35
C GLN A 549 24.01 -4.18 16.77
N GLN A 550 23.75 -3.78 15.53
CA GLN A 550 22.54 -4.16 14.80
C GLN A 550 22.51 -5.68 14.59
N ILE A 551 21.37 -6.34 14.74
CA ILE A 551 21.33 -7.81 14.58
C ILE A 551 21.68 -8.24 13.15
N GLY A 552 21.42 -7.40 12.16
CA GLY A 552 21.80 -7.63 10.76
C GLY A 552 23.32 -7.58 10.51
N SER A 553 24.12 -6.98 11.41
CA SER A 553 25.58 -6.97 11.27
C SER A 553 26.25 -8.24 11.79
N LEU A 554 25.54 -9.06 12.59
CA LEU A 554 26.00 -10.36 13.06
C LEU A 554 26.21 -11.30 11.87
N GLN A 555 27.37 -11.95 11.79
CA GLN A 555 27.79 -12.70 10.60
C GLN A 555 26.77 -13.76 10.16
N TYR A 556 26.24 -14.54 11.12
CA TYR A 556 25.23 -15.56 10.82
C TYR A 556 23.98 -14.95 10.18
N ASN A 557 23.42 -13.90 10.78
CA ASN A 557 22.23 -13.23 10.27
C ASN A 557 22.48 -12.61 8.89
N LYS A 558 23.66 -12.01 8.69
CA LYS A 558 24.07 -11.44 7.40
C LYS A 558 24.12 -12.51 6.30
N PHE A 559 24.72 -13.67 6.58
CA PHE A 559 24.78 -14.78 5.63
C PHE A 559 23.41 -15.34 5.34
N LEU A 560 22.59 -15.55 6.38
CA LEU A 560 21.21 -16.01 6.21
C LEU A 560 20.43 -15.06 5.31
N ILE A 561 20.43 -13.75 5.59
CA ILE A 561 19.73 -12.76 4.75
C ILE A 561 20.23 -12.81 3.30
N ALA A 562 21.55 -12.92 3.06
CA ALA A 562 22.10 -13.03 1.71
C ALA A 562 21.60 -14.29 0.97
N GLU A 563 21.50 -15.44 1.66
CA GLU A 563 20.93 -16.68 1.11
C GLU A 563 19.44 -16.53 0.79
N LEU A 564 18.67 -15.88 1.67
CA LEU A 564 17.23 -15.66 1.46
C LEU A 564 16.96 -14.78 0.23
N VAL A 565 17.70 -13.68 0.10
CA VAL A 565 17.61 -12.78 -1.07
C VAL A 565 17.95 -13.53 -2.35
N THR A 566 19.09 -14.24 -2.36
CA THR A 566 19.55 -15.00 -3.54
C THR A 566 18.51 -16.06 -3.95
N LYS A 567 17.92 -16.75 -2.97
CA LYS A 567 16.89 -17.77 -3.21
C LYS A 567 15.63 -17.17 -3.82
N LEU A 568 15.18 -16.00 -3.35
CA LEU A 568 14.03 -15.29 -3.91
C LEU A 568 14.30 -14.82 -5.33
N GLU A 569 15.43 -14.17 -5.59
CA GLU A 569 15.78 -13.67 -6.92
C GLU A 569 15.88 -14.81 -7.94
N ALA A 570 16.49 -15.94 -7.56
CA ALA A 570 16.54 -17.12 -8.42
C ALA A 570 15.14 -17.68 -8.75
N ALA A 571 14.22 -17.66 -7.79
CA ALA A 571 12.83 -18.05 -8.01
C ALA A 571 12.06 -17.03 -8.86
N GLN A 572 12.29 -15.73 -8.63
CA GLN A 572 11.67 -14.63 -9.37
C GLN A 572 11.98 -14.72 -10.86
N VAL A 573 13.22 -15.00 -11.26
CA VAL A 573 13.60 -15.15 -12.67
C VAL A 573 12.80 -16.25 -13.37
N TYR A 574 12.57 -17.39 -12.70
CA TYR A 574 11.76 -18.46 -13.27
C TYR A 574 10.28 -18.07 -13.39
N VAL A 575 9.72 -17.41 -12.37
CA VAL A 575 8.34 -16.91 -12.37
C VAL A 575 8.15 -15.86 -13.47
N ASP A 576 9.08 -14.92 -13.62
CA ASP A 576 9.05 -13.87 -14.65
C ASP A 576 9.06 -14.46 -16.07
N GLN A 577 9.91 -15.46 -16.30
CA GLN A 577 9.93 -16.16 -17.59
C GLN A 577 8.61 -16.91 -17.84
N ALA A 578 8.00 -17.48 -16.81
CA ALA A 578 6.74 -18.18 -16.91
C ALA A 578 5.55 -17.21 -17.15
N VAL A 579 5.56 -16.02 -16.54
CA VAL A 579 4.62 -14.93 -16.82
C VAL A 579 4.72 -14.51 -18.29
N LEU A 580 5.93 -14.29 -18.80
CA LEU A 580 6.13 -13.96 -20.22
C LEU A 580 5.65 -15.06 -21.17
N ALA A 581 5.90 -16.32 -20.84
CA ALA A 581 5.40 -17.45 -21.61
C ALA A 581 3.87 -17.49 -21.60
N HIS A 582 3.24 -17.19 -20.46
CA HIS A 582 1.78 -17.15 -20.34
C HIS A 582 1.17 -16.02 -21.17
N SER A 583 1.71 -14.80 -21.10
CA SER A 583 1.27 -13.67 -21.95
C SER A 583 1.37 -13.96 -23.45
N LYS A 584 2.19 -14.93 -23.87
CA LYS A 584 2.33 -15.37 -25.26
C LYS A 584 1.51 -16.62 -25.61
N GLY A 585 0.80 -17.22 -24.65
CA GLY A 585 0.11 -18.50 -24.82
C GLY A 585 1.05 -19.71 -24.95
N GLU A 586 2.30 -19.58 -24.51
CA GLU A 586 3.36 -20.59 -24.60
C GLU A 586 3.57 -21.35 -23.28
N LEU A 587 2.92 -20.93 -22.19
CA LEU A 587 3.08 -21.57 -20.88
C LEU A 587 2.49 -23.00 -20.89
N THR A 588 3.33 -23.98 -20.60
CA THR A 588 2.87 -25.36 -20.44
C THR A 588 2.34 -25.62 -19.04
N ALA A 589 1.46 -26.63 -18.90
CA ALA A 589 0.99 -27.09 -17.59
C ALA A 589 2.13 -27.56 -16.67
N ILE A 590 3.24 -28.02 -17.25
CA ILE A 590 4.42 -28.49 -16.52
C ILE A 590 5.26 -27.32 -16.01
N ASP A 591 5.43 -26.27 -16.82
CA ASP A 591 6.16 -25.07 -16.39
C ASP A 591 5.37 -24.30 -15.32
N ALA A 592 4.05 -24.22 -15.45
CA ALA A 592 3.17 -23.72 -14.38
C ALA A 592 3.31 -24.52 -13.08
N ALA A 593 3.39 -25.86 -13.17
CA ALA A 593 3.59 -26.72 -12.01
C ALA A 593 4.95 -26.45 -11.33
N LYS A 594 6.03 -26.33 -12.12
CA LYS A 594 7.38 -25.95 -11.65
C LYS A 594 7.36 -24.61 -10.90
N ALA A 595 6.74 -23.58 -11.49
CA ALA A 595 6.65 -22.26 -10.88
C ALA A 595 5.90 -22.31 -9.54
N LYS A 596 4.73 -22.96 -9.50
CA LYS A 596 3.89 -23.03 -8.31
C LYS A 596 4.55 -23.77 -7.15
N TRP A 597 5.13 -24.95 -7.39
CA TRP A 597 5.73 -25.72 -6.29
C TRP A 597 7.00 -25.05 -5.77
N TRP A 598 7.83 -24.50 -6.66
CA TRP A 598 9.10 -23.89 -6.26
C TRP A 598 8.87 -22.58 -5.51
N SER A 599 8.02 -21.70 -6.04
CA SER A 599 7.69 -20.44 -5.37
C SER A 599 7.06 -20.64 -3.98
N SER A 600 6.15 -21.59 -3.82
CA SER A 600 5.55 -21.89 -2.50
C SER A 600 6.56 -22.46 -1.51
N GLN A 601 7.50 -23.29 -1.98
CA GLN A 601 8.60 -23.81 -1.16
C GLN A 601 9.51 -22.67 -0.69
N VAL A 602 9.96 -21.83 -1.62
CA VAL A 602 10.83 -20.67 -1.33
C VAL A 602 10.16 -19.70 -0.38
N GLN A 603 8.89 -19.34 -0.63
CA GLN A 603 8.12 -18.44 0.25
C GLN A 603 8.09 -18.96 1.69
N ASN A 604 7.77 -20.25 1.87
CA ASN A 604 7.69 -20.84 3.20
C ASN A 604 9.04 -20.81 3.93
N GLU A 605 10.13 -21.16 3.24
CA GLU A 605 11.48 -21.15 3.81
C GLU A 605 11.95 -19.74 4.19
N VAL A 606 11.67 -18.76 3.34
CA VAL A 606 12.05 -17.36 3.57
C VAL A 606 11.29 -16.78 4.76
N ILE A 607 9.97 -16.93 4.78
CA ILE A 607 9.14 -16.34 5.84
C ILE A 607 9.41 -17.03 7.19
N ASP A 608 9.68 -18.34 7.20
CA ASP A 608 10.09 -19.06 8.42
C ASP A 608 11.41 -18.51 8.99
N ALA A 609 12.40 -18.27 8.13
CA ALA A 609 13.65 -17.61 8.54
C ALA A 609 13.42 -16.15 9.00
N CYS A 610 12.45 -15.45 8.41
CA CYS A 610 12.08 -14.10 8.84
C CYS A 610 11.49 -14.07 10.26
N VAL A 611 10.65 -15.06 10.61
CA VAL A 611 10.17 -15.26 11.99
C VAL A 611 11.35 -15.46 12.93
N GLN A 612 12.31 -16.31 12.54
CA GLN A 612 13.50 -16.59 13.35
C GLN A 612 14.38 -15.36 13.57
N LEU A 613 14.55 -14.49 12.56
CA LEU A 613 15.31 -13.23 12.66
C LEU A 613 14.64 -12.21 13.59
N HIS A 614 13.31 -12.20 13.67
CA HIS A 614 12.57 -11.38 14.62
C HIS A 614 12.63 -11.90 16.06
N GLY A 615 12.98 -13.17 16.27
CA GLY A 615 13.06 -13.80 17.58
C GLY A 615 11.69 -13.85 18.27
N GLY A 616 11.63 -13.49 19.56
CA GLY A 616 10.37 -13.51 20.32
C GLY A 616 9.24 -12.69 19.69
N TYR A 617 9.57 -11.54 19.10
CA TYR A 617 8.59 -10.68 18.40
C TYR A 617 8.04 -11.35 17.13
N GLY A 618 8.84 -12.19 16.47
CA GLY A 618 8.43 -12.94 15.28
C GLY A 618 7.34 -13.97 15.56
N TYR A 619 7.14 -14.34 16.83
CA TYR A 619 6.08 -15.25 17.26
C TYR A 619 4.79 -14.51 17.67
N MET A 620 4.84 -13.19 17.86
CA MET A 620 3.70 -12.39 18.30
C MET A 620 2.90 -11.90 17.10
N LYS A 621 1.56 -12.05 17.13
CA LYS A 621 0.68 -11.60 16.04
C LYS A 621 0.62 -10.08 15.87
N GLU A 622 1.17 -9.30 16.80
CA GLU A 622 1.38 -7.85 16.66
C GLU A 622 2.38 -7.51 15.55
N TYR A 623 3.29 -8.44 15.22
CA TYR A 623 4.22 -8.31 14.10
C TYR A 623 3.67 -9.09 12.90
N ARG A 624 3.62 -8.42 11.74
CA ARG A 624 3.08 -8.98 10.49
C ARG A 624 3.73 -10.30 10.10
N VAL A 625 5.03 -10.47 10.35
CA VAL A 625 5.80 -11.69 10.01
C VAL A 625 5.17 -12.97 10.58
N ALA A 626 4.60 -12.93 11.79
CA ALA A 626 3.93 -14.08 12.40
C ALA A 626 2.66 -14.47 11.62
N ARG A 627 1.91 -13.47 11.17
CA ARG A 627 0.68 -13.66 10.36
C ARG A 627 1.02 -14.14 8.96
N ALA A 628 1.99 -13.50 8.32
CA ALA A 628 2.50 -13.91 7.02
C ALA A 628 2.98 -15.37 7.00
N TRP A 629 3.63 -15.84 8.07
CA TRP A 629 4.03 -17.24 8.22
C TRP A 629 2.83 -18.19 8.26
N MET A 630 1.80 -17.86 9.06
CA MET A 630 0.55 -18.63 9.11
C MET A 630 -0.14 -18.66 7.73
N ASP A 631 -0.15 -17.54 7.02
CA ASP A 631 -0.81 -17.39 5.73
C ASP A 631 -0.07 -18.15 4.61
N ALA A 632 1.26 -18.10 4.60
CA ALA A 632 2.10 -18.76 3.60
C ALA A 632 2.01 -20.29 3.68
N ARG A 633 1.63 -20.86 4.84
CA ARG A 633 1.61 -22.31 5.01
C ARG A 633 0.70 -23.02 4.01
N VAL A 634 -0.41 -22.40 3.61
CA VAL A 634 -1.40 -23.01 2.70
C VAL A 634 -0.91 -23.11 1.25
N THR A 635 0.10 -22.32 0.86
CA THR A 635 0.51 -22.20 -0.56
C THR A 635 1.14 -23.48 -1.12
N LYS A 636 1.64 -24.35 -0.25
CA LYS A 636 2.10 -25.72 -0.59
C LYS A 636 0.96 -26.72 -0.80
N ILE A 637 -0.28 -26.34 -0.51
CA ILE A 637 -1.46 -27.23 -0.46
C ILE A 637 -2.44 -26.93 -1.59
N TRP A 638 -2.90 -25.67 -1.73
CA TRP A 638 -3.92 -25.29 -2.72
C TRP A 638 -3.35 -25.19 -4.15
N ALA A 639 -4.21 -24.96 -5.14
CA ALA A 639 -3.86 -24.98 -6.58
C ALA A 639 -3.11 -26.27 -7.02
N GLY A 640 -3.40 -27.36 -6.30
CA GLY A 640 -2.68 -28.63 -6.33
C GLY A 640 -1.46 -28.65 -5.40
N SER A 641 -1.34 -29.66 -4.54
CA SER A 641 -0.23 -29.73 -3.58
C SER A 641 1.12 -29.83 -4.28
N ASN A 642 2.20 -29.52 -3.56
CA ASN A 642 3.55 -29.64 -4.12
C ASN A 642 3.88 -31.06 -4.59
N GLU A 643 3.29 -32.09 -3.97
CA GLU A 643 3.42 -33.48 -4.40
C GLU A 643 2.72 -33.70 -5.74
N ILE A 644 1.53 -33.13 -5.95
CA ILE A 644 0.84 -33.19 -7.25
C ILE A 644 1.61 -32.44 -8.32
N MET A 645 2.22 -31.29 -7.99
CA MET A 645 3.06 -30.60 -8.96
C MET A 645 4.27 -31.45 -9.36
N LYS A 646 4.91 -32.11 -8.40
CA LYS A 646 6.03 -33.04 -8.65
C LYS A 646 5.60 -34.28 -9.43
N GLU A 647 4.40 -34.80 -9.18
CA GLU A 647 3.80 -35.91 -9.95
C GLU A 647 3.62 -35.52 -11.42
N LEU A 648 3.10 -34.31 -11.70
CA LEU A 648 2.96 -33.82 -13.07
C LEU A 648 4.31 -33.72 -13.78
N ILE A 649 5.33 -33.20 -13.09
CA ILE A 649 6.69 -33.09 -13.62
C ILE A 649 7.31 -34.48 -13.84
N GLY A 650 7.16 -35.41 -12.89
CA GLY A 650 7.68 -36.77 -12.99
C GLY A 650 7.09 -37.54 -14.18
N ARG A 651 5.77 -37.43 -14.36
CA ARG A 651 5.06 -38.05 -15.49
C ARG A 651 5.52 -37.49 -16.83
N ASP A 652 5.81 -36.19 -16.92
CA ASP A 652 6.34 -35.57 -18.14
C ASP A 652 7.74 -36.08 -18.51
N LEU A 653 8.54 -36.44 -17.49
CA LEU A 653 9.85 -37.09 -17.67
C LEU A 653 9.75 -38.58 -18.03
N GLY A 654 8.54 -39.16 -18.03
CA GLY A 654 8.27 -40.54 -18.41
C GLY A 654 8.36 -41.57 -17.27
N PHE A 655 8.30 -41.13 -16.00
CA PHE A 655 8.28 -42.00 -14.82
C PHE A 655 6.87 -42.26 -14.29
#